data_AF-G0P7A4-F1
#
_entry.id   AF-G0P7A4-F1
#
_cell.length_a   1.000
_cell.length_b   1.000
_cell.length_c   1.000
_cell.angle_alpha   90.00
_cell.angle_beta   90.00
_cell.angle_gamma   90.00
#
_symmetry.space_group_name_H-M   'P 1'
#
loop_
_entity.id
_entity.type
_entity.pdbx_description
1 polymer ?
#
loop_
_entity_poly.entity_id
_entity_poly.type
_entity_poly.pdbx_seq_one_letter_code
_entity_poly.pdbx_strand_id
1 'polypeptide(L)'
;MTAPNEDGWVHVTRNYGYPGKIEKDHLDANFSYFVCKDIRFQSNLMCFGEEEFKRRGAKYFLMIGEDMKEFCDVKENRPVYDWIQYPTGMLDNLTDHARINAKRLVIREFTYKDSGIPIDHVLTEDVLEMIRIFMKRQKREPESYTENLAELEQKWKNEDSNFTRSISTEEFKMIMNEFEIDKSQIVIAPDVQSYISTLRTLYNGFGPITTYNRDGNLIMTTHQAVFNIFQSTVFGYNWHELKKNPYTQKKLDEFYKFFMKVTKKYWDMEEGLLVTLSHVEKDIKNLKNHKIFVKKWAKKIRLYPYENSKYSDEISLKHLFTDYVNIGVSCMRNASDYDGNGIPVHLARAYILFAHMGIFFPVESIEQKIIMVDGMLTVMNFQSRKENRKMFLKLIYDKAGKADSEIPPESDFKESDKKSGKESDEKSDEDKNEEELADTDVSPSNEEKTSDMNDEALTTSEAAESTDSTNETNSNCCSQTDHSAVCLVVPNNFDPATAVAKNQTFKLGFTCCGVAKLIPFTAPLPKPKVIAHPVLLSDRCNQCYENLGKLKTAEENLKNSENKAKLYEKQAIKIEELEKEMEILKTKRKNADKHRMKAKEKLDEAVNLATKNEKRAMEANGLEDKLKIKNAKLVEYKKEIEELKMTINSQPDLAQKVIMLEERHKNQELVARELRKSNKEFKSQNADLKKQLESQGEKIAHEQKQFANKYRKMQDEMAGNRKISDELATQNLTLVKENDQLKHSLVSEKVASEEKSDINARLLNEKTQLHQKIKDLERQLQKSN
;
A
#
# COMPACT_ATOMS: atom_id res chain seq x y z
N MET A 1 -17.80 0.51 -29.89
CA MET A 1 -17.63 1.65 -28.96
C MET A 1 -18.72 1.59 -27.91
N THR A 2 -18.37 1.71 -26.63
CA THR A 2 -19.35 1.84 -25.55
C THR A 2 -20.21 3.08 -25.76
N ALA A 3 -21.52 2.89 -25.66
CA ALA A 3 -22.47 4.01 -25.63
C ALA A 3 -22.27 4.81 -24.32
N PRO A 4 -22.52 6.13 -24.34
CA PRO A 4 -22.63 6.91 -23.11
C PRO A 4 -23.67 6.29 -22.17
N ASN A 5 -23.48 6.43 -20.86
CA ASN A 5 -24.50 6.12 -19.87
C ASN A 5 -25.66 7.14 -19.94
N GLU A 6 -26.70 6.97 -19.11
CA GLU A 6 -27.87 7.85 -19.08
C GLU A 6 -27.50 9.33 -18.81
N ASP A 7 -26.39 9.56 -18.11
CA ASP A 7 -25.88 10.90 -17.80
C ASP A 7 -25.00 11.53 -18.90
N GLY A 8 -24.78 10.81 -20.01
CA GLY A 8 -23.98 11.24 -21.16
C GLY A 8 -22.47 10.95 -21.06
N TRP A 9 -22.02 10.22 -20.03
CA TRP A 9 -20.62 9.88 -19.81
C TRP A 9 -20.24 8.53 -20.43
N VAL A 10 -19.06 8.46 -21.05
CA VAL A 10 -18.44 7.16 -21.40
C VAL A 10 -17.56 6.70 -20.24
N HIS A 11 -18.16 6.02 -19.27
CA HIS A 11 -17.44 5.49 -18.10
C HIS A 11 -17.04 4.02 -18.30
N VAL A 12 -15.73 3.81 -18.38
CA VAL A 12 -15.14 2.50 -18.55
C VAL A 12 -14.77 1.95 -17.18
N THR A 13 -15.76 1.39 -16.49
CA THR A 13 -15.55 0.82 -15.15
C THR A 13 -14.67 -0.43 -15.20
N ARG A 14 -13.80 -0.57 -14.19
CA ARG A 14 -13.00 -1.78 -13.97
C ARG A 14 -13.94 -2.94 -13.66
N ASN A 15 -13.74 -4.08 -14.32
CA ASN A 15 -14.34 -5.33 -13.86
C ASN A 15 -13.39 -5.97 -12.85
N TYR A 16 -13.54 -5.66 -11.55
CA TYR A 16 -12.78 -6.29 -10.48
C TYR A 16 -13.17 -7.77 -10.23
N GLY A 17 -14.04 -8.33 -11.09
CA GLY A 17 -14.46 -9.72 -11.05
C GLY A 17 -13.31 -10.69 -11.37
N TYR A 18 -12.76 -11.29 -10.31
CA TYR A 18 -11.87 -12.45 -10.31
C TYR A 18 -10.43 -12.26 -10.86
N PRO A 19 -9.41 -12.20 -9.98
CA PRO A 19 -7.99 -12.11 -10.40
C PRO A 19 -7.54 -13.27 -11.31
N GLY A 20 -8.15 -14.46 -11.20
CA GLY A 20 -7.72 -15.64 -11.95
C GLY A 20 -7.98 -15.64 -13.46
N LYS A 21 -8.90 -14.81 -13.98
CA LYS A 21 -9.18 -14.72 -15.43
C LYS A 21 -8.51 -13.52 -16.10
N ILE A 22 -8.12 -12.53 -15.29
CA ILE A 22 -7.58 -11.25 -15.73
C ILE A 22 -6.12 -11.38 -16.21
N GLU A 23 -5.37 -12.37 -15.72
CA GLU A 23 -3.93 -12.53 -15.96
C GLU A 23 -3.52 -12.86 -17.41
N LYS A 24 -4.40 -13.48 -18.22
CA LYS A 24 -4.03 -13.92 -19.59
C LYS A 24 -4.62 -13.08 -20.70
N ASP A 25 -5.80 -12.49 -20.49
CA ASP A 25 -6.57 -11.87 -21.58
C ASP A 25 -6.50 -10.33 -21.56
N HIS A 26 -6.11 -9.70 -20.44
CA HIS A 26 -6.22 -8.23 -20.28
C HIS A 26 -4.89 -7.47 -20.20
N LEU A 27 -3.77 -8.16 -20.02
CA LEU A 27 -2.43 -7.59 -19.96
C LEU A 27 -1.54 -8.40 -20.89
N ASP A 28 -0.86 -7.74 -21.82
CA ASP A 28 0.22 -8.40 -22.55
C ASP A 28 1.41 -8.66 -21.60
N ALA A 29 2.33 -9.55 -22.00
CA ALA A 29 3.49 -9.90 -21.19
C ALA A 29 4.36 -8.70 -20.78
N ASN A 30 4.21 -7.56 -21.46
CA ASN A 30 4.95 -6.32 -21.25
C ASN A 30 4.13 -5.21 -20.58
N PHE A 31 2.86 -5.46 -20.24
CA PHE A 31 1.94 -4.46 -19.66
C PHE A 31 1.84 -3.15 -20.49
N SER A 32 1.94 -3.24 -21.82
CA SER A 32 2.04 -2.10 -22.74
C SER A 32 0.70 -1.46 -23.10
N TYR A 33 -0.41 -2.15 -22.88
CA TYR A 33 -1.77 -1.62 -23.02
C TYR A 33 -2.73 -2.38 -22.12
N PHE A 34 -3.90 -1.81 -21.86
CA PHE A 34 -5.02 -2.54 -21.25
C PHE A 34 -6.25 -2.45 -22.15
N VAL A 35 -7.07 -3.50 -22.13
CA VAL A 35 -8.33 -3.55 -22.87
C VAL A 35 -9.48 -3.58 -21.88
N CYS A 36 -10.42 -2.64 -22.00
CA CYS A 36 -11.62 -2.61 -21.18
C CYS A 36 -12.85 -2.31 -22.03
N LYS A 37 -13.85 -3.20 -21.98
CA LYS A 37 -15.07 -3.14 -22.82
C LYS A 37 -14.74 -2.96 -24.32
N ASP A 38 -13.78 -3.75 -24.80
CA ASP A 38 -13.23 -3.72 -26.17
C ASP A 38 -12.49 -2.43 -26.59
N ILE A 39 -12.34 -1.46 -25.68
CA ILE A 39 -11.52 -0.27 -25.91
C ILE A 39 -10.10 -0.57 -25.41
N ARG A 40 -9.13 -0.41 -26.31
CA ARG A 40 -7.71 -0.48 -25.95
C ARG A 40 -7.26 0.89 -25.47
N PHE A 41 -6.48 0.93 -24.41
CA PHE A 41 -5.87 2.16 -23.91
C PHE A 41 -4.36 1.98 -23.82
N GLN A 42 -3.62 3.01 -24.19
CA GLN A 42 -2.16 3.02 -24.18
C GLN A 42 -1.63 4.31 -23.57
N SER A 43 -0.60 4.20 -22.73
CA SER A 43 0.09 5.36 -22.18
C SER A 43 1.12 5.90 -23.17
N ASN A 44 1.27 7.22 -23.25
CA ASN A 44 2.34 7.85 -24.03
C ASN A 44 3.74 7.56 -23.46
N LEU A 45 3.87 7.30 -22.14
CA LEU A 45 5.11 6.82 -21.52
C LEU A 45 5.58 5.52 -22.16
N MET A 46 4.67 4.60 -22.49
CA MET A 46 5.01 3.34 -23.15
C MET A 46 5.48 3.55 -24.60
N CYS A 47 5.08 4.65 -25.25
CA CYS A 47 5.54 4.98 -26.60
C CYS A 47 7.00 5.46 -26.63
N PHE A 48 7.45 6.14 -25.57
CA PHE A 48 8.80 6.69 -25.48
C PHE A 48 9.78 5.80 -24.71
N GLY A 49 9.29 5.09 -23.69
CA GLY A 49 10.13 4.56 -22.63
C GLY A 49 10.47 5.64 -21.59
N GLU A 50 10.85 5.23 -20.38
CA GLU A 50 10.99 6.12 -19.23
C GLU A 50 12.10 7.18 -19.39
N GLU A 51 13.24 6.79 -19.94
CA GLU A 51 14.39 7.70 -20.14
C GLU A 51 14.06 8.81 -21.15
N GLU A 52 13.49 8.43 -22.30
CA GLU A 52 13.11 9.37 -23.36
C GLU A 52 11.96 10.26 -22.91
N PHE A 53 10.94 9.70 -22.25
CA PHE A 53 9.83 10.47 -21.68
C PHE A 53 10.34 11.59 -20.76
N LYS A 54 11.26 11.26 -19.85
CA LYS A 54 11.89 12.23 -18.94
C LYS A 54 12.75 13.23 -19.70
N ARG A 55 13.57 12.78 -20.66
CA ARG A 55 14.44 13.65 -21.48
C ARG A 55 13.65 14.72 -22.22
N ARG A 56 12.45 14.38 -22.71
CA ARG A 56 11.55 15.29 -23.42
C ARG A 56 10.79 16.25 -22.51
N GLY A 57 10.71 15.95 -21.20
CA GLY A 57 9.78 16.63 -20.31
C GLY A 57 8.31 16.40 -20.70
N ALA A 58 8.02 15.24 -21.30
CA ALA A 58 6.68 14.86 -21.71
C ALA A 58 5.76 14.74 -20.48
N LYS A 59 4.46 14.96 -20.70
CA LYS A 59 3.41 14.86 -19.71
C LYS A 59 2.66 13.55 -19.90
N TYR A 60 2.38 12.85 -18.80
CA TYR A 60 1.76 11.53 -18.84
C TYR A 60 0.26 11.64 -19.14
N PHE A 61 -0.24 10.89 -20.12
CA PHE A 61 -1.67 10.74 -20.39
C PHE A 61 -1.97 9.37 -21.03
N LEU A 62 -3.26 9.04 -21.14
CA LEU A 62 -3.74 7.83 -21.82
C LEU A 62 -4.37 8.18 -23.17
N MET A 63 -4.17 7.30 -24.14
CA MET A 63 -4.71 7.38 -25.50
C MET A 63 -5.63 6.20 -25.75
N ILE A 64 -6.66 6.43 -26.55
CA ILE A 64 -7.51 5.37 -27.10
C ILE A 64 -6.73 4.66 -28.22
N GLY A 65 -6.76 3.33 -28.23
CA GLY A 65 -5.95 2.51 -29.12
C GLY A 65 -6.31 2.71 -30.60
N GLU A 66 -7.56 3.06 -30.90
CA GLU A 66 -8.00 3.48 -32.23
C GLU A 66 -7.29 4.77 -32.69
N ASP A 67 -7.13 5.75 -31.80
CA ASP A 67 -6.40 7.00 -32.12
C ASP A 67 -4.91 6.70 -32.34
N MET A 68 -4.37 5.69 -31.65
CA MET A 68 -3.01 5.20 -31.87
C MET A 68 -2.84 4.43 -33.18
N LYS A 69 -3.86 3.70 -33.65
CA LYS A 69 -3.81 3.05 -34.96
C LYS A 69 -3.72 4.10 -36.07
N GLU A 70 -4.51 5.15 -35.99
CA GLU A 70 -4.41 6.27 -36.95
C GLU A 70 -3.01 6.90 -36.91
N PHE A 71 -2.39 6.99 -35.74
CA PHE A 71 -1.00 7.43 -35.60
C PHE A 71 0.02 6.45 -36.24
N CYS A 72 -0.19 5.14 -36.08
CA CYS A 72 0.70 4.08 -36.61
C CYS A 72 0.49 3.78 -38.10
N ASP A 73 -0.72 3.87 -38.63
CA ASP A 73 -1.04 3.58 -40.03
C ASP A 73 -0.46 4.64 -40.96
N VAL A 74 -0.35 5.89 -40.48
CA VAL A 74 0.38 6.95 -41.20
C VAL A 74 1.91 6.71 -41.15
N LYS A 75 2.40 5.92 -40.20
CA LYS A 75 3.80 5.45 -40.07
C LYS A 75 4.15 4.37 -41.10
N GLU A 76 3.25 3.40 -41.33
CA GLU A 76 3.49 2.28 -42.27
C GLU A 76 3.43 2.70 -43.75
N ASN A 77 2.65 3.74 -44.09
CA ASN A 77 2.48 4.19 -45.48
C ASN A 77 3.53 5.22 -45.94
N ARG A 78 4.57 5.53 -45.14
CA ARG A 78 5.62 6.48 -45.51
C ARG A 78 7.01 5.83 -45.59
N PRO A 79 7.89 6.31 -46.50
CA PRO A 79 9.25 5.79 -46.65
C PRO A 79 10.03 5.83 -45.34
N VAL A 80 10.79 4.78 -45.05
CA VAL A 80 11.62 4.57 -43.84
C VAL A 80 12.47 5.79 -43.42
N TYR A 81 12.88 6.60 -44.39
CA TYR A 81 13.72 7.78 -44.15
C TYR A 81 12.96 9.00 -43.59
N ASP A 82 11.62 9.05 -43.68
CA ASP A 82 10.78 10.12 -43.11
C ASP A 82 10.37 9.84 -41.65
N TRP A 83 10.68 8.66 -41.11
CA TRP A 83 10.30 8.29 -39.73
C TRP A 83 10.99 9.15 -38.66
N ILE A 84 12.10 9.82 -39.01
CA ILE A 84 12.83 10.75 -38.13
C ILE A 84 12.09 12.10 -37.99
N GLN A 85 11.16 12.43 -38.89
CA GLN A 85 10.42 13.70 -38.89
C GLN A 85 8.96 13.57 -38.42
N TYR A 86 8.58 12.44 -37.80
CA TYR A 86 7.29 12.45 -37.12
C TYR A 86 7.34 13.45 -35.97
N PRO A 87 6.36 14.37 -35.86
CA PRO A 87 6.26 15.27 -34.73
C PRO A 87 5.81 14.45 -33.52
N THR A 88 6.73 13.68 -32.96
CA THR A 88 6.60 13.02 -31.66
C THR A 88 6.22 14.02 -30.57
N GLY A 89 6.44 15.32 -30.82
CA GLY A 89 5.91 16.42 -30.01
C GLY A 89 4.40 16.37 -29.78
N MET A 90 3.63 15.71 -30.67
CA MET A 90 2.21 15.49 -30.48
C MET A 90 1.88 14.51 -29.35
N LEU A 91 2.86 13.76 -28.86
CA LEU A 91 2.74 12.86 -27.71
C LEU A 91 3.39 13.44 -26.45
N ASP A 92 3.88 14.69 -26.50
CA ASP A 92 4.53 15.34 -25.35
C ASP A 92 3.50 15.77 -24.30
N ASN A 93 2.23 15.99 -24.64
CA ASN A 93 1.16 16.29 -23.69
C ASN A 93 -0.23 16.09 -24.32
N LEU A 94 -1.27 16.11 -23.49
CA LEU A 94 -2.66 15.90 -23.93
C LEU A 94 -3.13 17.02 -24.87
N THR A 95 -2.70 18.27 -24.64
CA THR A 95 -3.05 19.42 -25.48
C THR A 95 -2.56 19.26 -26.92
N ASP A 96 -1.32 18.81 -27.11
CA ASP A 96 -0.73 18.58 -28.43
C ASP A 96 -1.35 17.35 -29.10
N HIS A 97 -1.61 16.28 -28.34
CA HIS A 97 -2.32 15.11 -28.83
C HIS A 97 -3.73 15.45 -29.34
N ALA A 98 -4.45 16.29 -28.60
CA ALA A 98 -5.80 16.72 -28.95
C ALA A 98 -5.90 17.47 -30.29
N ARG A 99 -4.78 17.99 -30.83
CA ARG A 99 -4.74 18.67 -32.14
C ARG A 99 -4.83 17.71 -33.32
N ILE A 100 -4.46 16.44 -33.15
CA ILE A 100 -4.51 15.41 -34.21
C ILE A 100 -5.93 14.88 -34.42
N ASN A 101 -6.91 15.43 -33.67
CA ASN A 101 -8.33 15.13 -33.78
C ASN A 101 -8.80 13.86 -33.04
N ALA A 102 -8.31 13.64 -31.82
CA ALA A 102 -8.91 12.68 -30.89
C ALA A 102 -10.37 13.09 -30.60
N LYS A 103 -11.32 12.36 -31.21
CA LYS A 103 -12.77 12.57 -31.05
C LYS A 103 -13.19 12.56 -29.59
N ARG A 104 -12.44 11.82 -28.77
CA ARG A 104 -12.62 11.72 -27.33
C ARG A 104 -11.29 11.85 -26.62
N LEU A 105 -11.28 12.45 -25.44
CA LEU A 105 -10.11 12.51 -24.57
C LEU A 105 -10.31 11.61 -23.37
N VAL A 106 -9.23 10.97 -22.93
CA VAL A 106 -9.25 10.08 -21.77
C VAL A 106 -8.90 10.87 -20.52
N ILE A 107 -9.75 10.82 -19.51
CA ILE A 107 -9.41 11.23 -18.14
C ILE A 107 -9.12 9.98 -17.32
N ARG A 108 -8.01 10.01 -16.57
CA ARG A 108 -7.51 8.85 -15.84
C ARG A 108 -8.09 8.81 -14.45
N GLU A 109 -8.76 7.72 -14.15
CA GLU A 109 -9.43 7.43 -12.89
C GLU A 109 -8.62 6.41 -12.10
N PHE A 110 -8.36 6.68 -10.83
CA PHE A 110 -7.72 5.74 -9.92
C PHE A 110 -8.43 5.70 -8.58
N THR A 111 -8.44 4.53 -7.96
CA THR A 111 -9.05 4.35 -6.65
C THR A 111 -8.18 5.00 -5.57
N TYR A 112 -8.70 6.05 -4.95
CA TYR A 112 -8.03 6.81 -3.89
C TYR A 112 -8.10 6.06 -2.56
N LYS A 113 -9.28 5.55 -2.23
CA LYS A 113 -9.55 4.77 -1.02
C LYS A 113 -10.48 3.61 -1.37
N ASP A 114 -10.16 2.42 -0.86
CA ASP A 114 -11.01 1.24 -1.03
C ASP A 114 -11.28 0.59 0.32
N SER A 115 -12.21 1.22 1.04
CA SER A 115 -12.71 0.74 2.32
C SER A 115 -13.88 -0.24 2.16
N GLY A 116 -14.03 -0.86 0.98
CA GLY A 116 -15.18 -1.69 0.61
C GLY A 116 -16.14 -1.04 -0.37
N ILE A 117 -16.10 0.30 -0.47
CA ILE A 117 -16.67 1.08 -1.56
C ILE A 117 -15.50 1.86 -2.15
N PRO A 118 -15.13 1.61 -3.42
CA PRO A 118 -14.03 2.33 -4.05
C PRO A 118 -14.44 3.80 -4.23
N ILE A 119 -13.63 4.70 -3.69
CA ILE A 119 -13.71 6.13 -3.94
C ILE A 119 -12.69 6.43 -5.03
N ASP A 120 -13.18 6.73 -6.22
CA ASP A 120 -12.36 6.93 -7.41
C ASP A 120 -12.12 8.42 -7.66
N HIS A 121 -10.86 8.77 -7.95
CA HIS A 121 -10.40 10.14 -8.14
C HIS A 121 -9.76 10.33 -9.53
N VAL A 122 -9.72 11.59 -9.96
CA VAL A 122 -8.96 12.07 -11.12
C VAL A 122 -7.97 13.16 -10.70
N LEU A 123 -6.86 13.32 -11.41
CA LEU A 123 -5.86 14.33 -11.09
C LEU A 123 -6.31 15.73 -11.52
N THR A 124 -6.17 16.72 -10.64
CA THR A 124 -6.56 18.11 -10.93
C THR A 124 -5.79 18.70 -12.10
N GLU A 125 -4.53 18.32 -12.27
CA GLU A 125 -3.68 18.76 -13.39
C GLU A 125 -4.22 18.28 -14.74
N ASP A 126 -4.71 17.04 -14.82
CA ASP A 126 -5.33 16.48 -16.02
C ASP A 126 -6.68 17.18 -16.31
N VAL A 127 -7.44 17.49 -15.25
CA VAL A 127 -8.72 18.22 -15.35
C VAL A 127 -8.52 19.64 -15.90
N LEU A 128 -7.56 20.39 -15.37
CA LEU A 128 -7.25 21.76 -15.83
C LEU A 128 -6.82 21.78 -17.30
N GLU A 129 -5.98 20.83 -17.72
CA GLU A 129 -5.58 20.71 -19.12
C GLU A 129 -6.77 20.37 -20.02
N MET A 130 -7.63 19.45 -19.57
CA MET A 130 -8.82 19.04 -20.30
C MET A 130 -9.83 20.16 -20.51
N ILE A 131 -10.11 20.98 -19.49
CA ILE A 131 -11.00 22.15 -19.60
C ILE A 131 -10.53 23.08 -20.72
N ARG A 132 -9.24 23.46 -20.70
CA ARG A 132 -8.66 24.36 -21.70
C ARG A 132 -8.80 23.81 -23.13
N ILE A 133 -8.61 22.50 -23.30
CA ILE A 133 -8.77 21.85 -24.61
C ILE A 133 -10.23 21.94 -25.07
N PHE A 134 -11.19 21.62 -24.21
CA PHE A 134 -12.61 21.63 -24.59
C PHE A 134 -13.17 23.03 -24.81
N MET A 135 -12.80 24.01 -23.99
CA MET A 135 -13.21 25.41 -24.21
C MET A 135 -12.77 25.90 -25.59
N LYS A 136 -11.54 25.58 -25.99
CA LYS A 136 -11.02 25.90 -27.33
C LYS A 136 -11.77 25.16 -28.44
N ARG A 137 -12.07 23.86 -28.26
CA ARG A 137 -12.81 23.05 -29.25
C ARG A 137 -14.25 23.54 -29.45
N GLN A 138 -14.91 23.95 -28.37
CA GLN A 138 -16.27 24.51 -28.37
C GLN A 138 -16.32 25.96 -28.86
N LYS A 139 -15.17 26.57 -29.17
CA LYS A 139 -15.05 27.98 -29.59
C LYS A 139 -15.68 28.95 -28.58
N ARG A 140 -15.52 28.67 -27.28
CA ARG A 140 -15.90 29.62 -26.23
C ARG A 140 -14.87 30.74 -26.15
N GLU A 141 -15.35 31.95 -25.96
CA GLU A 141 -14.49 33.12 -25.75
C GLU A 141 -13.70 32.95 -24.45
N PRO A 142 -12.37 33.17 -24.44
CA PRO A 142 -11.53 33.04 -23.24
C PRO A 142 -12.08 33.76 -22.01
N GLU A 143 -12.65 34.95 -22.20
CA GLU A 143 -13.21 35.80 -21.15
C GLU A 143 -14.34 35.10 -20.37
N SER A 144 -15.04 34.13 -20.97
CA SER A 144 -16.17 33.46 -20.32
C SER A 144 -15.75 32.41 -19.29
N TYR A 145 -14.49 31.96 -19.29
CA TYR A 145 -14.05 30.85 -18.42
C TYR A 145 -12.69 31.08 -17.75
N THR A 146 -11.96 32.13 -18.11
CA THR A 146 -10.60 32.39 -17.58
C THR A 146 -10.62 32.66 -16.07
N GLU A 147 -11.63 33.36 -15.56
CA GLU A 147 -11.76 33.65 -14.11
C GLU A 147 -11.97 32.36 -13.31
N ASN A 148 -13.00 31.57 -13.64
CA ASN A 148 -13.27 30.28 -12.98
C ASN A 148 -12.08 29.31 -13.09
N LEU A 149 -11.41 29.29 -14.25
CA LEU A 149 -10.22 28.45 -14.43
C LEU A 149 -9.06 28.93 -13.55
N ALA A 150 -8.83 30.23 -13.43
CA ALA A 150 -7.81 30.79 -12.55
C ALA A 150 -8.12 30.52 -11.07
N GLU A 151 -9.40 30.55 -10.67
CA GLU A 151 -9.83 30.15 -9.32
C GLU A 151 -9.51 28.68 -9.05
N LEU A 152 -9.80 27.77 -9.98
CA LEU A 152 -9.45 26.35 -9.86
C LEU A 152 -7.92 26.14 -9.79
N GLU A 153 -7.17 26.82 -10.66
CA GLU A 153 -5.70 26.78 -10.65
C GLU A 153 -5.15 27.24 -9.30
N GLN A 154 -5.67 28.32 -8.74
CA GLN A 154 -5.26 28.83 -7.44
C GLN A 154 -5.70 27.90 -6.30
N LYS A 155 -6.92 27.35 -6.34
CA LYS A 155 -7.45 26.38 -5.36
C LYS A 155 -6.60 25.10 -5.31
N TRP A 156 -6.10 24.65 -6.46
CA TRP A 156 -5.38 23.38 -6.59
C TRP A 156 -3.86 23.53 -6.65
N LYS A 157 -3.34 24.76 -6.55
CA LYS A 157 -1.91 25.04 -6.51
C LYS A 157 -1.28 24.42 -5.28
N ASN A 158 -0.25 23.60 -5.47
CA ASN A 158 0.61 23.10 -4.40
C ASN A 158 1.98 23.78 -4.48
N GLU A 159 2.48 24.29 -3.36
CA GLU A 159 3.81 24.92 -3.30
C GLU A 159 4.94 23.89 -3.32
N ASP A 160 4.71 22.70 -2.78
CA ASP A 160 5.72 21.64 -2.72
C ASP A 160 5.52 20.63 -3.87
N SER A 161 6.51 20.60 -4.76
CA SER A 161 6.63 19.68 -5.91
C SER A 161 6.52 18.18 -5.58
N ASN A 162 6.68 17.79 -4.30
CA ASN A 162 6.50 16.41 -3.87
C ASN A 162 5.01 16.02 -3.75
N PHE A 163 4.09 16.96 -3.90
CA PHE A 163 2.65 16.76 -3.74
C PHE A 163 1.85 17.17 -4.98
N THR A 164 0.84 16.36 -5.30
CA THR A 164 -0.14 16.62 -6.37
C THR A 164 -1.54 16.47 -5.80
N ARG A 165 -2.53 17.20 -6.33
CA ARG A 165 -3.91 17.12 -5.88
C ARG A 165 -4.77 16.28 -6.84
N SER A 166 -5.78 15.63 -6.30
CA SER A 166 -6.85 14.95 -7.00
C SER A 166 -8.20 15.35 -6.42
N ILE A 167 -9.26 15.10 -7.17
CA ILE A 167 -10.64 15.31 -6.77
C ILE A 167 -11.43 14.03 -7.04
N SER A 168 -12.55 13.85 -6.34
CA SER A 168 -13.44 12.71 -6.62
C SER A 168 -13.98 12.79 -8.04
N THR A 169 -14.36 11.64 -8.58
CA THR A 169 -14.96 11.55 -9.91
C THR A 169 -16.29 12.32 -9.97
N GLU A 170 -17.02 12.38 -8.86
CA GLU A 170 -18.24 13.16 -8.71
C GLU A 170 -17.97 14.67 -8.78
N GLU A 171 -16.97 15.18 -8.05
CA GLU A 171 -16.55 16.58 -8.13
C GLU A 171 -16.08 16.93 -9.55
N PHE A 172 -15.31 16.04 -10.19
CA PHE A 172 -14.93 16.20 -11.59
C PHE A 172 -16.15 16.34 -12.53
N LYS A 173 -17.14 15.45 -12.40
CA LYS A 173 -18.37 15.52 -13.20
C LYS A 173 -19.12 16.84 -12.98
N MET A 174 -19.17 17.34 -11.74
CA MET A 174 -19.77 18.63 -11.43
C MET A 174 -19.03 19.79 -12.11
N ILE A 175 -17.69 19.79 -12.06
CA ILE A 175 -16.88 20.83 -12.70
C ILE A 175 -17.06 20.79 -14.23
N MET A 176 -17.07 19.62 -14.86
CA MET A 176 -17.32 19.55 -16.31
C MET A 176 -18.71 20.08 -16.69
N ASN A 177 -19.72 19.92 -15.83
CA ASN A 177 -21.06 20.51 -16.05
C ASN A 177 -21.06 22.03 -15.90
N GLU A 178 -20.32 22.57 -14.92
CA GLU A 178 -20.20 24.01 -14.68
C GLU A 178 -19.57 24.73 -15.88
N PHE A 179 -18.56 24.12 -16.49
CA PHE A 179 -17.95 24.61 -17.73
C PHE A 179 -18.77 24.25 -18.99
N GLU A 180 -19.91 23.58 -18.84
CA GLU A 180 -20.79 23.15 -19.95
C GLU A 180 -20.03 22.35 -21.03
N ILE A 181 -19.14 21.46 -20.60
CA ILE A 181 -18.35 20.59 -21.47
C ILE A 181 -19.20 19.43 -21.97
N ASP A 182 -19.08 19.11 -23.27
CA ASP A 182 -19.74 17.96 -23.89
C ASP A 182 -19.15 16.64 -23.37
N LYS A 183 -19.87 16.02 -22.43
CA LYS A 183 -19.52 14.75 -21.77
C LYS A 183 -19.25 13.61 -22.73
N SER A 184 -19.87 13.61 -23.91
CA SER A 184 -19.70 12.54 -24.91
C SER A 184 -18.30 12.51 -25.52
N GLN A 185 -17.53 13.59 -25.32
CA GLN A 185 -16.13 13.73 -25.73
C GLN A 185 -15.14 13.28 -24.64
N ILE A 186 -15.61 12.88 -23.45
CA ILE A 186 -14.76 12.44 -22.35
C ILE A 186 -14.96 10.94 -22.13
N VAL A 187 -13.85 10.22 -22.04
CA VAL A 187 -13.81 8.83 -21.60
C VAL A 187 -13.15 8.78 -20.23
N ILE A 188 -13.91 8.42 -19.20
CA ILE A 188 -13.37 8.14 -17.87
C ILE A 188 -12.83 6.72 -17.90
N ALA A 189 -11.52 6.57 -17.78
CA ALA A 189 -10.84 5.29 -17.91
C ALA A 189 -9.92 4.98 -16.71
N PRO A 190 -9.77 3.70 -16.34
CA PRO A 190 -8.85 3.26 -15.32
C PRO A 190 -7.40 3.69 -15.61
N ASP A 191 -6.71 4.21 -14.61
CA ASP A 191 -5.26 4.42 -14.71
C ASP A 191 -4.52 3.07 -14.71
N VAL A 192 -3.67 2.88 -15.73
CA VAL A 192 -2.92 1.65 -15.99
C VAL A 192 -1.94 1.35 -14.87
N GLN A 193 -1.21 2.37 -14.42
CA GLN A 193 -0.18 2.21 -13.41
C GLN A 193 -0.80 1.92 -12.04
N SER A 194 -1.89 2.62 -11.70
CA SER A 194 -2.71 2.32 -10.51
C SER A 194 -3.18 0.87 -10.53
N TYR A 195 -3.68 0.40 -11.66
CA TYR A 195 -4.17 -0.97 -11.81
C TYR A 195 -3.05 -2.01 -11.64
N ILE A 196 -1.94 -1.84 -12.37
CA ILE A 196 -0.80 -2.76 -12.32
C ILE A 196 -0.19 -2.80 -10.92
N SER A 197 0.03 -1.65 -10.29
CA SER A 197 0.59 -1.59 -8.94
C SER A 197 -0.35 -2.25 -7.93
N THR A 198 -1.67 -2.07 -8.05
CA THR A 198 -2.67 -2.77 -7.23
C THR A 198 -2.57 -4.28 -7.37
N LEU A 199 -2.49 -4.79 -8.60
CA LEU A 199 -2.32 -6.22 -8.84
C LEU A 199 -1.01 -6.72 -8.24
N ARG A 200 0.11 -6.02 -8.47
CA ARG A 200 1.42 -6.39 -7.88
C ARG A 200 1.34 -6.47 -6.35
N THR A 201 0.73 -5.48 -5.70
CA THR A 201 0.54 -5.47 -4.24
C THR A 201 -0.33 -6.64 -3.78
N LEU A 202 -1.42 -6.94 -4.50
CA LEU A 202 -2.31 -8.08 -4.20
C LEU A 202 -1.58 -9.43 -4.30
N TYR A 203 -0.86 -9.65 -5.41
CA TYR A 203 -0.17 -10.92 -5.69
C TYR A 203 1.02 -11.14 -4.78
N ASN A 204 1.85 -10.12 -4.62
CA ASN A 204 3.09 -10.21 -3.85
C ASN A 204 2.83 -10.03 -2.34
N GLY A 205 1.73 -9.38 -1.97
CA GLY A 205 1.43 -9.04 -0.58
C GLY A 205 2.23 -7.84 -0.05
N PHE A 206 3.03 -7.20 -0.90
CA PHE A 206 3.90 -6.08 -0.56
C PHE A 206 4.01 -5.10 -1.71
N GLY A 207 4.37 -3.85 -1.37
CA GLY A 207 4.64 -2.79 -2.32
C GLY A 207 3.52 -1.74 -2.35
N PRO A 208 3.87 -0.49 -2.65
CA PRO A 208 2.90 0.59 -2.68
C PRO A 208 2.01 0.52 -3.93
N ILE A 209 0.75 0.92 -3.78
CA ILE A 209 -0.11 1.25 -4.91
C ILE A 209 0.21 2.67 -5.37
N THR A 210 0.51 2.82 -6.65
CA THR A 210 1.00 4.07 -7.24
C THR A 210 0.31 4.38 -8.56
N THR A 211 0.19 5.65 -8.90
CA THR A 211 -0.18 6.14 -10.24
C THR A 211 0.87 7.15 -10.73
N TYR A 212 0.87 7.51 -12.01
CA TYR A 212 1.71 8.59 -12.53
C TYR A 212 1.00 9.94 -12.41
N ASN A 213 1.70 10.95 -11.88
CA ASN A 213 1.27 12.34 -12.01
C ASN A 213 1.52 12.86 -13.43
N ARG A 214 1.12 14.11 -13.72
CA ARG A 214 1.31 14.70 -15.05
C ARG A 214 2.77 14.74 -15.49
N ASP A 215 3.72 14.88 -14.57
CA ASP A 215 5.16 14.91 -14.86
C ASP A 215 5.80 13.51 -14.99
N GLY A 216 5.01 12.44 -14.90
CA GLY A 216 5.53 11.07 -14.93
C GLY A 216 6.22 10.63 -13.64
N ASN A 217 5.99 11.33 -12.53
CA ASN A 217 6.43 10.87 -11.22
C ASN A 217 5.40 9.90 -10.64
N LEU A 218 5.87 8.80 -10.04
CA LEU A 218 5.02 7.89 -9.29
C LEU A 218 4.54 8.58 -8.01
N ILE A 219 3.23 8.65 -7.84
CA ILE A 219 2.55 9.22 -6.68
C ILE A 219 1.63 8.17 -6.03
N MET A 220 1.32 8.35 -4.76
CA MET A 220 0.41 7.49 -4.00
C MET A 220 -0.43 8.30 -3.02
N THR A 221 -1.50 7.69 -2.52
CA THR A 221 -2.36 8.31 -1.50
C THR A 221 -1.69 8.30 -0.14
N THR A 222 -2.21 9.15 0.77
CA THR A 222 -1.70 9.28 2.14
C THR A 222 -1.70 7.94 2.90
N HIS A 223 -2.81 7.20 2.80
CA HIS A 223 -2.99 5.88 3.40
C HIS A 223 -1.95 4.88 2.87
N GLN A 224 -1.69 4.89 1.56
CA GLN A 224 -0.66 4.06 0.93
C GLN A 224 0.76 4.48 1.31
N ALA A 225 1.02 5.79 1.44
CA ALA A 225 2.32 6.29 1.87
C ALA A 225 2.69 5.77 3.26
N VAL A 226 1.76 5.88 4.22
CA VAL A 226 2.08 5.42 5.58
C VAL A 226 2.08 3.91 5.69
N PHE A 227 1.21 3.22 4.95
CA PHE A 227 1.26 1.76 4.87
C PHE A 227 2.59 1.27 4.28
N ASN A 228 3.10 1.89 3.21
CA ASN A 228 4.39 1.53 2.62
C ASN A 228 5.56 1.81 3.59
N ILE A 229 5.52 2.94 4.32
CA ILE A 229 6.49 3.23 5.38
C ILE A 229 6.45 2.12 6.44
N PHE A 230 5.25 1.76 6.91
CA PHE A 230 5.06 0.69 7.90
C PHE A 230 5.56 -0.68 7.40
N GLN A 231 5.21 -1.09 6.18
CA GLN A 231 5.71 -2.32 5.57
C GLN A 231 7.24 -2.33 5.48
N SER A 232 7.84 -1.18 5.15
CA SER A 232 9.28 -1.06 4.96
C SER A 232 10.10 -0.99 6.24
N THR A 233 9.53 -0.45 7.33
CA THR A 233 10.28 -0.16 8.57
C THR A 233 9.78 -0.92 9.79
N VAL A 234 8.53 -1.38 9.80
CA VAL A 234 7.90 -2.05 10.94
C VAL A 234 7.67 -3.53 10.67
N PHE A 235 7.08 -3.88 9.53
CA PHE A 235 6.75 -5.26 9.21
C PHE A 235 7.98 -6.17 9.16
N GLY A 236 7.86 -7.39 9.72
CA GLY A 236 8.92 -8.41 9.68
C GLY A 236 9.98 -8.30 10.78
N TYR A 237 9.83 -7.41 11.76
CA TYR A 237 10.74 -7.26 12.90
C TYR A 237 10.11 -7.69 14.23
N ASN A 238 10.91 -8.25 15.15
CA ASN A 238 10.44 -8.69 16.46
C ASN A 238 10.33 -7.55 17.48
N TRP A 239 9.26 -6.76 17.35
CA TRP A 239 8.98 -5.67 18.30
C TRP A 239 8.65 -6.19 19.70
N HIS A 240 8.02 -7.38 19.80
CA HIS A 240 7.66 -7.97 21.09
C HIS A 240 8.88 -8.33 21.95
N GLU A 241 9.94 -8.88 21.36
CA GLU A 241 11.21 -9.15 22.07
C GLU A 241 11.80 -7.88 22.67
N LEU A 242 11.75 -6.77 21.94
CA LEU A 242 12.23 -5.48 22.43
C LEU A 242 11.41 -4.94 23.61
N LYS A 243 10.13 -5.31 23.73
CA LYS A 243 9.29 -4.91 24.87
C LYS A 243 9.60 -5.63 26.17
N LYS A 244 10.21 -6.82 26.11
CA LYS A 244 10.50 -7.64 27.30
C LYS A 244 11.60 -7.06 28.19
N ASN A 245 12.48 -6.23 27.63
CA ASN A 245 13.60 -5.65 28.36
C ASN A 245 13.46 -4.11 28.45
N PRO A 246 13.48 -3.50 29.64
CA PRO A 246 13.29 -2.06 29.82
C PRO A 246 14.27 -1.19 29.01
N TYR A 247 15.52 -1.63 28.84
CA TYR A 247 16.52 -0.90 28.06
C TYR A 247 16.15 -0.87 26.56
N THR A 248 15.77 -2.01 25.99
CA THR A 248 15.35 -2.09 24.58
C THR A 248 13.97 -1.47 24.35
N GLN A 249 13.07 -1.52 25.32
CA GLN A 249 11.77 -0.84 25.28
C GLN A 249 11.96 0.67 25.13
N LYS A 250 12.86 1.29 25.91
CA LYS A 250 13.18 2.72 25.75
C LYS A 250 13.65 3.06 24.33
N LYS A 251 14.39 2.15 23.68
CA LYS A 251 14.84 2.32 22.28
C LYS A 251 13.72 2.14 21.27
N LEU A 252 12.78 1.26 21.54
CA LEU A 252 11.55 1.14 20.78
C LEU A 252 10.70 2.41 20.93
N ASP A 253 10.56 2.97 22.13
CA ASP A 253 9.80 4.21 22.35
C ASP A 253 10.45 5.41 21.64
N GLU A 254 11.79 5.51 21.68
CA GLU A 254 12.56 6.49 20.90
C GLU A 254 12.27 6.34 19.39
N PHE A 255 12.28 5.10 18.87
CA PHE A 255 11.97 4.83 17.47
C PHE A 255 10.51 5.13 17.13
N TYR A 256 9.55 4.75 17.98
CA TYR A 256 8.13 5.00 17.79
C TYR A 256 7.85 6.50 17.71
N LYS A 257 8.42 7.31 18.62
CA LYS A 257 8.32 8.78 18.55
C LYS A 257 8.90 9.33 17.24
N PHE A 258 10.01 8.78 16.78
CA PHE A 258 10.62 9.19 15.51
C PHE A 258 9.76 8.79 14.30
N PHE A 259 9.22 7.57 14.30
CA PHE A 259 8.26 7.07 13.31
C PHE A 259 7.05 8.00 13.24
N MET A 260 6.40 8.26 14.37
CA MET A 260 5.23 9.13 14.45
C MET A 260 5.53 10.56 13.97
N LYS A 261 6.71 11.10 14.28
CA LYS A 261 7.15 12.41 13.77
C LYS A 261 7.27 12.42 12.25
N VAL A 262 7.87 11.38 11.67
CA VAL A 262 8.03 11.26 10.21
C VAL A 262 6.68 11.06 9.53
N THR A 263 5.80 10.23 10.10
CA THR A 263 4.52 9.90 9.48
C THR A 263 3.44 10.95 9.70
N LYS A 264 3.58 11.82 10.71
CA LYS A 264 2.60 12.86 11.07
C LYS A 264 2.18 13.71 9.87
N LYS A 265 3.15 14.12 9.05
CA LYS A 265 2.86 14.93 7.86
C LYS A 265 1.93 14.25 6.86
N TYR A 266 1.83 12.91 6.84
CA TYR A 266 0.89 12.19 5.98
C TYR A 266 -0.47 11.97 6.64
N TRP A 267 -0.50 11.88 7.98
CA TRP A 267 -1.74 11.83 8.76
C TRP A 267 -2.52 13.13 8.68
N ASP A 268 -1.80 14.25 8.65
CA ASP A 268 -2.36 15.59 8.62
C ASP A 268 -2.66 16.07 7.17
N MET A 269 -2.47 15.22 6.16
CA MET A 269 -2.76 15.57 4.75
C MET A 269 -4.25 15.58 4.48
N GLU A 270 -4.70 16.62 3.78
CA GLU A 270 -6.07 16.72 3.26
C GLU A 270 -6.41 15.58 2.30
N GLU A 271 -7.69 15.25 2.23
CA GLU A 271 -8.20 14.33 1.22
C GLU A 271 -7.94 14.87 -0.20
N GLY A 272 -7.62 13.96 -1.13
CA GLY A 272 -7.22 14.29 -2.49
C GLY A 272 -5.75 14.71 -2.62
N LEU A 273 -5.00 14.92 -1.54
CA LEU A 273 -3.57 15.18 -1.64
C LEU A 273 -2.78 13.87 -1.79
N LEU A 274 -1.87 13.85 -2.77
CA LEU A 274 -1.06 12.71 -3.14
C LEU A 274 0.42 13.06 -2.97
N VAL A 275 1.25 12.06 -2.66
CA VAL A 275 2.69 12.26 -2.43
C VAL A 275 3.53 11.39 -3.37
N THR A 276 4.65 11.94 -3.85
CA THR A 276 5.60 11.20 -4.68
C THR A 276 6.25 10.03 -3.92
N LEU A 277 6.41 8.90 -4.60
CA LEU A 277 7.12 7.72 -4.08
C LEU A 277 8.54 8.06 -3.66
N SER A 278 9.25 8.89 -4.44
CA SER A 278 10.61 9.34 -4.09
C SER A 278 10.68 10.07 -2.75
N HIS A 279 9.64 10.83 -2.38
CA HIS A 279 9.58 11.51 -1.09
C HIS A 279 9.37 10.50 0.05
N VAL A 280 8.48 9.53 -0.15
CA VAL A 280 8.23 8.43 0.80
C VAL A 280 9.47 7.55 1.00
N GLU A 281 10.22 7.24 -0.07
CA GLU A 281 11.46 6.46 0.00
C GLU A 281 12.57 7.17 0.80
N LYS A 282 12.67 8.50 0.69
CA LYS A 282 13.59 9.29 1.52
C LYS A 282 13.25 9.14 3.01
N ASP A 283 11.97 9.17 3.36
CA ASP A 283 11.51 8.97 4.74
C ASP A 283 11.75 7.54 5.24
N ILE A 284 11.50 6.54 4.39
CA ILE A 284 11.84 5.14 4.70
C ILE A 284 13.34 5.00 4.98
N LYS A 285 14.19 5.61 4.15
CA LYS A 285 15.66 5.61 4.34
C LYS A 285 16.03 6.29 5.66
N ASN A 286 15.42 7.44 5.97
CA ASN A 286 15.64 8.15 7.22
C ASN A 286 15.27 7.30 8.45
N LEU A 287 14.15 6.59 8.40
CA LEU A 287 13.71 5.67 9.45
C LEU A 287 14.65 4.45 9.57
N LYS A 288 15.07 3.85 8.46
CA LYS A 288 16.02 2.72 8.45
C LYS A 288 17.41 3.09 8.98
N ASN A 289 17.79 4.37 8.91
CA ASN A 289 19.03 4.88 9.50
C ASN A 289 18.95 5.07 11.03
N HIS A 290 17.79 4.85 11.64
CA HIS A 290 17.64 4.90 13.10
C HIS A 290 18.51 3.83 13.79
N LYS A 291 19.02 4.18 14.98
CA LYS A 291 19.95 3.33 15.77
C LYS A 291 19.42 1.92 16.03
N ILE A 292 18.09 1.76 16.09
CA ILE A 292 17.42 0.47 16.31
C ILE A 292 17.74 -0.56 15.22
N PHE A 293 17.91 -0.12 13.96
CA PHE A 293 18.27 -0.98 12.83
C PHE A 293 19.78 -1.06 12.66
N VAL A 294 20.49 0.07 12.74
CA VAL A 294 21.96 0.12 12.55
C VAL A 294 22.69 -0.74 13.58
N LYS A 295 22.22 -0.74 14.84
CA LYS A 295 22.77 -1.58 15.91
C LYS A 295 22.16 -3.00 15.95
N LYS A 296 21.31 -3.34 14.98
CA LYS A 296 20.62 -4.64 14.86
C LYS A 296 19.85 -5.06 16.12
N TRP A 297 19.26 -4.08 16.82
CA TRP A 297 18.38 -4.37 17.95
C TRP A 297 17.05 -4.93 17.45
N ALA A 298 16.47 -4.31 16.41
CA ALA A 298 15.34 -4.89 15.70
C ALA A 298 15.81 -6.08 14.85
N LYS A 299 15.56 -7.31 15.32
CA LYS A 299 15.86 -8.54 14.59
C LYS A 299 14.74 -8.85 13.60
N LYS A 300 15.11 -9.20 12.36
CA LYS A 300 14.15 -9.74 11.40
C LYS A 300 13.65 -11.11 11.87
N ILE A 301 12.35 -11.31 11.80
CA ILE A 301 11.71 -12.60 12.09
C ILE A 301 11.68 -13.42 10.81
N ARG A 302 11.88 -14.73 10.94
CA ARG A 302 11.58 -15.68 9.88
C ARG A 302 10.07 -15.95 9.89
N LEU A 303 9.35 -15.27 9.02
CA LEU A 303 7.95 -15.59 8.72
C LEU A 303 7.91 -16.75 7.71
N TYR A 304 6.75 -17.40 7.57
CA TYR A 304 6.49 -18.23 6.40
C TYR A 304 6.82 -17.42 5.13
N PRO A 305 7.38 -18.02 4.06
CA PRO A 305 7.78 -17.28 2.86
C PRO A 305 6.54 -16.88 2.04
N TYR A 306 5.69 -16.02 2.62
CA TYR A 306 4.50 -15.48 1.99
C TYR A 306 4.82 -14.84 0.65
N GLU A 307 6.00 -14.25 0.50
CA GLU A 307 6.51 -13.65 -0.75
C GLU A 307 6.60 -14.65 -1.91
N ASN A 308 6.80 -15.94 -1.61
CA ASN A 308 6.91 -17.01 -2.60
C ASN A 308 5.58 -17.72 -2.88
N SER A 309 4.53 -17.42 -2.11
CA SER A 309 3.21 -18.02 -2.27
C SER A 309 2.34 -17.15 -3.18
N LYS A 310 1.54 -17.81 -4.02
CA LYS A 310 0.58 -17.13 -4.87
C LYS A 310 -0.60 -16.62 -4.03
N TYR A 311 -1.28 -15.62 -4.56
CA TYR A 311 -2.45 -15.00 -3.95
C TYR A 311 -3.56 -15.99 -3.56
N SER A 312 -3.81 -16.99 -4.42
CA SER A 312 -4.85 -18.02 -4.26
C SER A 312 -4.37 -19.26 -3.51
N ASP A 313 -3.09 -19.33 -3.13
CA ASP A 313 -2.59 -20.47 -2.37
C ASP A 313 -3.21 -20.45 -0.97
N GLU A 314 -3.38 -21.63 -0.38
CA GLU A 314 -3.75 -21.79 1.03
C GLU A 314 -2.51 -22.13 1.85
N ILE A 315 -2.44 -21.60 3.07
CA ILE A 315 -1.45 -22.02 4.06
C ILE A 315 -2.11 -22.68 5.24
N SER A 316 -1.45 -23.66 5.85
CA SER A 316 -1.97 -24.30 7.04
C SER A 316 -2.11 -23.30 8.19
N LEU A 317 -3.19 -23.41 8.98
CA LEU A 317 -3.38 -22.62 10.19
C LEU A 317 -2.21 -22.78 11.17
N LYS A 318 -1.56 -23.96 11.19
CA LYS A 318 -0.35 -24.21 11.98
C LYS A 318 0.80 -23.26 11.62
N HIS A 319 1.01 -22.97 10.33
CA HIS A 319 2.03 -22.01 9.91
C HIS A 319 1.68 -20.59 10.36
N LEU A 320 0.42 -20.17 10.17
CA LEU A 320 -0.04 -18.86 10.65
C LEU A 320 0.13 -18.71 12.17
N PHE A 321 -0.25 -19.73 12.95
CA PHE A 321 -0.07 -19.72 14.41
C PHE A 321 1.41 -19.72 14.82
N THR A 322 2.26 -20.43 14.09
CA THR A 322 3.72 -20.38 14.32
C THR A 322 4.23 -18.96 14.10
N ASP A 323 3.79 -18.29 13.04
CA ASP A 323 4.16 -16.90 12.79
C ASP A 323 3.64 -15.95 13.88
N TYR A 324 2.40 -16.14 14.39
CA TYR A 324 1.90 -15.40 15.55
C TYR A 324 2.77 -15.58 16.80
N VAL A 325 3.19 -16.81 17.10
CA VAL A 325 4.10 -17.07 18.21
C VAL A 325 5.44 -16.35 18.00
N ASN A 326 5.98 -16.39 16.78
CA ASN A 326 7.25 -15.75 16.45
C ASN A 326 7.21 -14.22 16.61
N ILE A 327 6.08 -13.58 16.28
CA ILE A 327 5.88 -12.13 16.46
C ILE A 327 5.50 -11.77 17.90
N GLY A 328 5.15 -12.75 18.74
CA GLY A 328 4.74 -12.55 20.13
C GLY A 328 3.28 -12.13 20.32
N VAL A 329 2.39 -12.61 19.45
CA VAL A 329 0.93 -12.44 19.59
C VAL A 329 0.31 -13.75 20.06
N SER A 330 -0.40 -13.72 21.19
CA SER A 330 -1.34 -14.78 21.55
C SER A 330 -2.50 -14.73 20.54
N CYS A 331 -2.70 -15.82 19.79
CA CYS A 331 -3.55 -15.97 18.61
C CYS A 331 -4.72 -14.98 18.42
N MET A 332 -4.99 -14.59 17.16
CA MET A 332 -6.24 -13.89 16.82
C MET A 332 -7.42 -14.86 16.88
N ARG A 333 -8.41 -14.53 17.73
CA ARG A 333 -9.60 -15.34 18.04
C ARG A 333 -10.41 -15.77 16.81
N ASN A 334 -10.34 -15.04 15.70
CA ASN A 334 -11.19 -15.29 14.52
C ASN A 334 -10.57 -16.28 13.52
N ALA A 335 -9.29 -16.68 13.69
CA ALA A 335 -8.69 -17.67 12.81
C ALA A 335 -9.24 -19.09 13.05
N SER A 336 -9.89 -19.33 14.19
CA SER A 336 -10.54 -20.61 14.51
C SER A 336 -11.88 -20.81 13.84
N ASP A 337 -12.46 -19.76 13.26
CA ASP A 337 -13.76 -19.84 12.57
C ASP A 337 -13.64 -20.41 11.15
N TYR A 338 -12.39 -20.67 10.69
CA TYR A 338 -12.14 -21.41 9.47
C TYR A 338 -12.22 -22.91 9.76
N ASP A 339 -13.32 -23.53 9.33
CA ASP A 339 -13.55 -24.98 9.41
C ASP A 339 -12.56 -25.80 8.55
N GLY A 340 -11.75 -25.13 7.72
CA GLY A 340 -10.73 -25.74 6.86
C GLY A 340 -9.35 -25.82 7.52
N ASN A 341 -8.55 -26.82 7.11
CA ASN A 341 -7.14 -26.95 7.51
C ASN A 341 -6.23 -25.82 6.99
N GLY A 342 -6.75 -24.94 6.13
CA GLY A 342 -6.00 -23.89 5.44
C GLY A 342 -6.72 -22.54 5.45
N ILE A 343 -5.94 -21.48 5.28
CA ILE A 343 -6.41 -20.10 5.10
C ILE A 343 -5.77 -19.53 3.84
N PRO A 344 -6.50 -18.74 3.02
CA PRO A 344 -5.90 -18.09 1.85
C PRO A 344 -4.72 -17.20 2.23
N VAL A 345 -3.66 -17.26 1.43
CA VAL A 345 -2.39 -16.54 1.68
C VAL A 345 -2.59 -15.03 1.82
N HIS A 346 -3.43 -14.42 1.00
CA HIS A 346 -3.71 -12.98 1.09
C HIS A 346 -4.35 -12.59 2.44
N LEU A 347 -5.23 -13.43 2.98
CA LEU A 347 -5.85 -13.20 4.27
C LEU A 347 -4.85 -13.43 5.42
N ALA A 348 -4.03 -14.48 5.33
CA ALA A 348 -2.93 -14.70 6.26
C ALA A 348 -1.95 -13.53 6.32
N ARG A 349 -1.57 -12.96 5.16
CA ARG A 349 -0.73 -11.76 5.07
C ARG A 349 -1.38 -10.58 5.78
N ALA A 350 -2.66 -10.30 5.51
CA ALA A 350 -3.41 -9.23 6.17
C ALA A 350 -3.46 -9.42 7.69
N TYR A 351 -3.69 -10.64 8.15
CA TYR A 351 -3.68 -10.95 9.58
C TYR A 351 -2.31 -10.75 10.24
N ILE A 352 -1.22 -11.17 9.61
CA ILE A 352 0.12 -10.93 10.14
C ILE A 352 0.47 -9.43 10.15
N LEU A 353 0.06 -8.68 9.13
CA LEU A 353 0.19 -7.21 9.10
C LEU A 353 -0.58 -6.56 10.26
N PHE A 354 -1.85 -6.92 10.44
CA PHE A 354 -2.69 -6.43 11.54
C PHE A 354 -2.11 -6.80 12.91
N ALA A 355 -1.52 -7.98 13.04
CA ALA A 355 -0.85 -8.41 14.27
C ALA A 355 0.40 -7.56 14.58
N HIS A 356 1.25 -7.27 13.58
CA HIS A 356 2.37 -6.34 13.73
C HIS A 356 1.90 -4.93 14.12
N MET A 357 0.81 -4.46 13.51
CA MET A 357 0.20 -3.17 13.83
C MET A 357 -0.22 -3.12 15.30
N GLY A 358 -0.87 -4.18 15.80
CA GLY A 358 -1.28 -4.29 17.20
C GLY A 358 -0.12 -4.36 18.19
N ILE A 359 1.05 -4.86 17.79
CA ILE A 359 2.25 -4.85 18.64
C ILE A 359 2.92 -3.47 18.61
N PHE A 360 3.05 -2.87 17.43
CA PHE A 360 3.82 -1.65 17.26
C PHE A 360 3.10 -0.41 17.82
N PHE A 361 1.81 -0.25 17.51
CA PHE A 361 1.02 0.89 17.96
C PHE A 361 0.48 0.67 19.38
N PRO A 362 0.51 1.69 20.26
CA PRO A 362 -0.23 1.71 21.52
C PRO A 362 -1.72 1.42 21.32
N VAL A 363 -2.40 0.97 22.38
CA VAL A 363 -3.82 0.60 22.31
C VAL A 363 -4.67 1.79 21.87
N GLU A 364 -4.30 2.98 22.35
CA GLU A 364 -4.99 4.27 22.24
C GLU A 364 -4.85 4.92 20.86
N SER A 365 -3.92 4.45 20.01
CA SER A 365 -3.67 4.98 18.66
C SER A 365 -4.71 4.48 17.65
N ILE A 366 -5.99 4.71 17.93
CA ILE A 366 -7.12 4.21 17.14
C ILE A 366 -7.07 4.78 15.72
N GLU A 367 -6.98 6.10 15.57
CA GLU A 367 -6.98 6.78 14.27
C GLU A 367 -5.87 6.27 13.35
N GLN A 368 -4.64 6.14 13.86
CA GLN A 368 -3.52 5.66 13.05
C GLN A 368 -3.69 4.20 12.64
N LYS A 369 -4.30 3.36 13.49
CA LYS A 369 -4.64 1.99 13.13
C LYS A 369 -5.75 1.94 12.07
N ILE A 370 -6.73 2.84 12.09
CA ILE A 370 -7.77 2.93 11.06
C ILE A 370 -7.14 3.25 9.69
N ILE A 371 -6.28 4.27 9.63
CA ILE A 371 -5.60 4.65 8.38
C ILE A 371 -4.72 3.49 7.87
N MET A 372 -4.04 2.80 8.80
CA MET A 372 -3.23 1.62 8.47
C MET A 372 -4.08 0.45 7.95
N VAL A 373 -5.26 0.22 8.52
CA VAL A 373 -6.22 -0.78 8.01
C VAL A 373 -6.63 -0.43 6.59
N ASP A 374 -6.99 0.83 6.31
CA ASP A 374 -7.37 1.27 4.97
C ASP A 374 -6.24 1.03 3.94
N GLY A 375 -4.97 1.27 4.30
CA GLY A 375 -3.82 0.89 3.47
C GLY A 375 -3.66 -0.64 3.32
N MET A 376 -3.83 -1.38 4.41
CA MET A 376 -3.68 -2.84 4.46
C MET A 376 -4.74 -3.59 3.65
N LEU A 377 -5.98 -3.11 3.57
CA LEU A 377 -7.04 -3.76 2.79
C LEU A 377 -6.65 -3.97 1.32
N THR A 378 -5.71 -3.18 0.82
CA THR A 378 -5.22 -3.29 -0.55
C THR A 378 -4.41 -4.56 -0.84
N VAL A 379 -3.90 -5.25 0.19
CA VAL A 379 -3.30 -6.59 0.04
C VAL A 379 -4.35 -7.72 0.02
N MET A 380 -5.64 -7.38 0.13
CA MET A 380 -6.75 -8.33 0.21
C MET A 380 -7.63 -8.29 -1.04
N ASN A 381 -8.44 -9.34 -1.20
CA ASN A 381 -9.46 -9.40 -2.24
C ASN A 381 -10.44 -8.23 -2.12
N PHE A 382 -10.65 -7.50 -3.21
CA PHE A 382 -11.68 -6.46 -3.37
C PHE A 382 -13.03 -6.87 -2.79
N GLN A 383 -13.55 -8.06 -3.13
CA GLN A 383 -14.88 -8.49 -2.65
C GLN A 383 -14.95 -8.64 -1.12
N SER A 384 -13.81 -8.88 -0.48
CA SER A 384 -13.72 -9.12 0.97
C SER A 384 -13.33 -7.87 1.77
N ARG A 385 -12.96 -6.75 1.11
CA ARG A 385 -12.41 -5.57 1.79
C ARG A 385 -13.41 -4.97 2.76
N LYS A 386 -14.69 -4.85 2.37
CA LYS A 386 -15.74 -4.28 3.21
C LYS A 386 -15.91 -5.04 4.53
N GLU A 387 -16.08 -6.36 4.44
CA GLU A 387 -16.29 -7.23 5.60
C GLU A 387 -15.05 -7.28 6.49
N ASN A 388 -13.86 -7.42 5.89
CA ASN A 388 -12.61 -7.43 6.64
C ASN A 388 -12.32 -6.09 7.31
N ARG A 389 -12.63 -4.97 6.65
CA ARG A 389 -12.54 -3.65 7.27
C ARG A 389 -13.39 -3.57 8.53
N LYS A 390 -14.68 -3.90 8.42
CA LYS A 390 -15.61 -3.91 9.55
C LYS A 390 -15.08 -4.78 10.70
N MET A 391 -14.57 -5.97 10.38
CA MET A 391 -13.96 -6.87 11.36
C MET A 391 -12.71 -6.24 12.01
N PHE A 392 -11.77 -5.68 11.25
CA PHE A 392 -10.55 -5.07 11.78
C PHE A 392 -10.84 -3.84 12.64
N LEU A 393 -11.80 -3.01 12.24
CA LEU A 393 -12.25 -1.87 13.03
C LEU A 393 -12.82 -2.35 14.36
N LYS A 394 -13.74 -3.33 14.35
CA LYS A 394 -14.27 -3.92 15.58
C LYS A 394 -13.15 -4.40 16.51
N LEU A 395 -12.15 -5.11 15.99
CA LEU A 395 -11.01 -5.57 16.78
C LEU A 395 -10.15 -4.43 17.36
N ILE A 396 -10.06 -3.28 16.67
CA ILE A 396 -9.36 -2.09 17.19
C ILE A 396 -10.15 -1.49 18.36
N TYR A 397 -11.47 -1.30 18.20
CA TYR A 397 -12.35 -0.72 19.23
C TYR A 397 -12.48 -1.63 20.46
N ASP A 398 -12.67 -2.93 20.26
CA ASP A 398 -12.75 -3.92 21.34
C ASP A 398 -11.47 -3.89 22.19
N LYS A 399 -10.30 -3.86 21.56
CA LYS A 399 -9.00 -3.78 22.27
C LYS A 399 -8.80 -2.45 22.98
N ALA A 400 -9.42 -1.38 22.51
CA ALA A 400 -9.38 -0.08 23.17
C ALA A 400 -10.37 0.04 24.35
N GLY A 401 -11.12 -1.03 24.66
CA GLY A 401 -12.17 -0.99 25.69
C GLY A 401 -13.37 -0.14 25.28
N LYS A 402 -13.56 0.09 23.98
CA LYS A 402 -14.63 0.90 23.39
C LYS A 402 -15.59 0.04 22.56
N ALA A 403 -15.90 -1.16 23.04
CA ALA A 403 -16.77 -2.11 22.32
C ALA A 403 -18.18 -1.55 22.08
N ASP A 404 -18.67 -0.70 23.00
CA ASP A 404 -19.99 -0.09 22.97
C ASP A 404 -20.01 1.27 22.24
N SER A 405 -18.85 1.85 21.92
CA SER A 405 -18.86 3.05 21.07
C SER A 405 -19.30 2.64 19.68
N GLU A 406 -20.33 3.28 19.15
CA GLU A 406 -20.74 3.10 17.77
C GLU A 406 -19.49 3.24 16.89
N ILE A 407 -19.13 2.15 16.19
CA ILE A 407 -18.13 2.21 15.13
C ILE A 407 -18.60 3.37 14.26
N PRO A 408 -17.79 4.43 14.07
CA PRO A 408 -18.21 5.60 13.33
C PRO A 408 -18.93 5.09 12.09
N PRO A 409 -20.23 5.44 11.89
CA PRO A 409 -20.96 4.98 10.73
C PRO A 409 -20.04 5.20 9.54
N GLU A 410 -19.90 4.20 8.64
CA GLU A 410 -19.12 4.33 7.40
C GLU A 410 -19.46 5.72 6.89
N SER A 411 -18.54 6.68 7.05
CA SER A 411 -18.90 8.09 7.10
C SER A 411 -19.81 8.33 5.93
N ASP A 412 -21.04 8.76 6.21
CA ASP A 412 -22.07 9.10 5.24
C ASP A 412 -21.45 10.07 4.23
N PHE A 413 -20.76 9.53 3.22
CA PHE A 413 -20.66 10.12 1.91
C PHE A 413 -22.08 9.98 1.37
N LYS A 414 -22.98 10.83 1.88
CA LYS A 414 -24.21 11.15 1.20
C LYS A 414 -23.74 11.64 -0.16
N GLU A 415 -23.90 10.80 -1.18
CA GLU A 415 -24.21 11.27 -2.52
C GLU A 415 -25.18 12.43 -2.31
N SER A 416 -24.71 13.65 -2.59
CA SER A 416 -25.54 14.83 -2.48
C SER A 416 -26.54 14.80 -3.63
N ASP A 417 -27.52 13.91 -3.52
CA ASP A 417 -28.77 14.02 -4.24
C ASP A 417 -29.46 15.30 -3.73
N LYS A 418 -29.17 16.40 -4.41
CA LYS A 418 -30.00 17.60 -4.33
C LYS A 418 -31.36 17.27 -4.93
N LYS A 419 -32.27 16.77 -4.10
CA LYS A 419 -33.70 17.03 -4.22
C LYS A 419 -34.33 17.25 -2.85
N SER A 420 -34.65 18.52 -2.61
CA SER A 420 -35.79 19.02 -1.84
C SER A 420 -36.10 18.36 -0.48
N GLY A 421 -35.79 19.10 0.58
CA GLY A 421 -36.65 19.22 1.77
C GLY A 421 -36.88 17.94 2.56
N LYS A 422 -36.05 17.73 3.59
CA LYS A 422 -36.42 17.17 4.90
C LYS A 422 -35.21 17.22 5.82
N GLU A 423 -35.20 18.23 6.70
CA GLU A 423 -34.36 18.23 7.89
C GLU A 423 -35.04 17.33 8.93
N SER A 424 -34.42 16.17 9.16
CA SER A 424 -34.55 15.43 10.39
C SER A 424 -33.32 15.72 11.23
N ASP A 425 -33.61 16.17 12.46
CA ASP A 425 -32.77 16.17 13.65
C ASP A 425 -31.69 15.08 13.65
N GLU A 426 -30.50 15.43 14.15
CA GLU A 426 -30.01 14.72 15.32
C GLU A 426 -29.10 15.58 16.19
N LYS A 427 -29.29 15.35 17.50
CA LYS A 427 -28.80 16.08 18.65
C LYS A 427 -27.36 15.69 18.98
N SER A 428 -26.60 16.62 19.55
CA SER A 428 -25.51 16.31 20.47
C SER A 428 -25.87 16.85 21.86
N ASP A 429 -26.09 15.94 22.81
CA ASP A 429 -26.11 16.23 24.24
C ASP A 429 -24.69 16.00 24.79
N GLU A 430 -24.05 17.07 25.29
CA GLU A 430 -23.01 16.97 26.32
C GLU A 430 -23.49 17.76 27.55
N ASP A 431 -23.78 17.01 28.61
CA ASP A 431 -24.15 17.52 29.93
C ASP A 431 -22.88 17.78 30.76
N LYS A 432 -22.78 19.03 31.20
CA LYS A 432 -22.59 19.48 32.60
C LYS A 432 -21.72 18.63 33.54
N ASN A 433 -20.67 19.29 34.04
CA ASN A 433 -20.32 19.31 35.46
C ASN A 433 -19.67 20.67 35.79
N GLU A 434 -20.48 21.64 36.22
CA GLU A 434 -19.99 22.76 37.04
C GLU A 434 -20.96 22.92 38.21
N GLU A 435 -20.44 22.57 39.39
CA GLU A 435 -21.06 22.73 40.70
C GLU A 435 -20.72 24.14 41.20
N GLU A 436 -21.73 24.82 41.75
CA GLU A 436 -21.65 26.10 42.45
C GLU A 436 -20.54 26.10 43.50
N LEU A 437 -19.86 27.24 43.70
CA LEU A 437 -19.66 27.76 45.05
C LEU A 437 -19.40 29.27 45.06
N ALA A 438 -20.06 29.87 46.05
CA ALA A 438 -20.32 31.27 46.33
C ALA A 438 -19.11 32.21 46.47
N ASP A 439 -19.46 33.50 46.32
CA ASP A 439 -18.82 34.69 46.85
C ASP A 439 -18.00 34.48 48.13
N THR A 440 -16.78 35.04 48.15
CA THR A 440 -16.38 35.88 49.29
C THR A 440 -15.29 36.87 48.88
N ASP A 441 -15.60 38.14 49.15
CA ASP A 441 -14.68 39.27 49.34
C ASP A 441 -13.38 38.87 50.09
N VAL A 442 -12.28 39.54 49.74
CA VAL A 442 -11.43 40.35 50.65
C VAL A 442 -10.15 40.82 49.92
N SER A 443 -9.92 42.13 49.98
CA SER A 443 -8.70 42.82 49.54
C SER A 443 -7.56 42.72 50.60
N PRO A 444 -6.50 43.56 50.59
CA PRO A 444 -5.17 43.23 50.07
C PRO A 444 -4.02 43.31 51.12
N SER A 445 -2.88 42.70 50.84
CA SER A 445 -1.58 43.00 51.50
C SER A 445 -0.45 42.35 50.68
N ASN A 446 0.43 43.11 50.04
CA ASN A 446 1.70 43.71 50.51
C ASN A 446 2.94 42.86 50.18
N GLU A 447 3.88 43.57 49.54
CA GLU A 447 5.36 43.48 49.64
C GLU A 447 6.10 42.22 49.16
N GLU A 448 6.94 42.40 48.13
CA GLU A 448 8.43 42.35 48.21
C GLU A 448 9.02 42.54 46.79
N LYS A 449 9.61 43.70 46.48
CA LYS A 449 11.06 43.98 46.46
C LYS A 449 11.90 42.93 45.71
N THR A 450 12.42 43.32 44.55
CA THR A 450 13.83 43.05 44.21
C THR A 450 14.43 44.24 43.47
N SER A 451 15.68 44.50 43.84
CA SER A 451 16.48 45.69 43.66
C SER A 451 17.34 45.67 42.40
N ASP A 452 17.56 46.86 41.86
CA ASP A 452 18.68 47.24 40.99
C ASP A 452 20.05 46.87 41.58
N MET A 453 21.06 46.70 40.71
CA MET A 453 22.33 47.47 40.75
C MET A 453 23.25 47.10 39.55
N ASN A 454 23.40 48.08 38.66
CA ASN A 454 24.60 48.71 38.07
C ASN A 454 25.83 47.94 37.55
N ASP A 455 26.18 48.32 36.31
CA ASP A 455 27.46 48.84 35.76
C ASP A 455 28.79 48.15 36.07
N GLU A 456 29.54 47.82 35.01
CA GLU A 456 30.84 48.47 34.76
C GLU A 456 31.36 48.22 33.33
N ALA A 457 31.86 49.29 32.72
CA ALA A 457 32.53 49.33 31.43
C ALA A 457 34.03 49.08 31.58
N LEU A 458 34.69 48.50 30.57
CA LEU A 458 36.07 48.87 30.26
C LEU A 458 36.43 48.61 28.79
N THR A 459 36.91 49.67 28.15
CA THR A 459 37.56 49.75 26.85
C THR A 459 38.99 49.21 26.90
N THR A 460 39.51 48.69 25.78
CA THR A 460 40.85 49.04 25.26
C THR A 460 41.07 48.52 23.83
N SER A 461 41.71 49.39 23.07
CA SER A 461 42.23 49.31 21.71
C SER A 461 43.45 48.38 21.57
N GLU A 462 43.72 47.86 20.37
CA GLU A 462 44.89 48.26 19.54
C GLU A 462 45.11 47.31 18.35
N ALA A 463 45.61 47.92 17.28
CA ALA A 463 45.99 47.32 16.01
C ALA A 463 47.40 46.73 16.05
N ALA A 464 47.69 45.77 15.16
CA ALA A 464 49.03 45.60 14.58
C ALA A 464 48.99 44.74 13.30
N GLU A 465 49.87 45.12 12.39
CA GLU A 465 50.02 44.74 10.99
C GLU A 465 50.71 43.39 10.74
N SER A 466 50.52 42.92 9.51
CA SER A 466 51.49 42.25 8.60
C SER A 466 52.29 41.03 9.07
N THR A 467 52.30 39.98 8.24
CA THR A 467 53.45 39.70 7.36
C THR A 467 53.18 38.52 6.43
N ASP A 468 53.74 38.64 5.23
CA ASP A 468 53.91 37.63 4.18
C ASP A 468 54.43 36.27 4.69
N SER A 469 54.00 35.19 4.03
CA SER A 469 54.96 34.33 3.33
C SER A 469 54.28 33.36 2.37
N THR A 470 54.75 33.44 1.14
CA THR A 470 54.68 32.47 0.05
C THR A 470 55.03 31.04 0.49
N ASN A 471 54.31 30.04 -0.04
CA ASN A 471 54.95 28.97 -0.82
C ASN A 471 53.92 28.12 -1.58
N GLU A 472 54.21 28.01 -2.87
CA GLU A 472 53.63 27.07 -3.83
C GLU A 472 53.84 25.62 -3.37
N THR A 473 52.92 24.72 -3.69
CA THR A 473 53.18 23.58 -4.60
C THR A 473 51.94 22.72 -4.83
N ASN A 474 51.61 22.58 -6.11
CA ASN A 474 51.13 21.37 -6.80
C ASN A 474 50.60 20.20 -5.96
N SER A 475 49.38 19.74 -6.28
CA SER A 475 49.19 18.37 -6.80
C SER A 475 47.71 18.06 -7.01
N ASN A 476 47.31 18.06 -8.28
CA ASN A 476 46.39 17.12 -8.93
C ASN A 476 45.15 16.62 -8.17
N CYS A 477 44.05 17.25 -8.56
CA CYS A 477 42.75 16.65 -8.84
C CYS A 477 42.84 15.19 -9.32
N CYS A 478 42.11 14.28 -8.68
CA CYS A 478 41.70 13.03 -9.31
C CYS A 478 40.28 12.68 -8.85
N SER A 479 39.34 12.96 -9.74
CA SER A 479 37.94 12.60 -9.68
C SER A 479 37.77 11.07 -9.58
N GLN A 480 37.05 10.63 -8.55
CA GLN A 480 36.54 9.28 -8.43
C GLN A 480 35.53 9.02 -9.55
N THR A 481 35.81 8.01 -10.38
CA THR A 481 34.80 7.35 -11.22
C THR A 481 34.76 5.88 -10.80
N ASP A 482 33.58 5.46 -10.37
CA ASP A 482 33.23 4.09 -10.03
C ASP A 482 33.18 3.25 -11.30
N HIS A 483 34.13 2.33 -11.51
CA HIS A 483 33.90 1.10 -12.28
C HIS A 483 34.79 -0.03 -11.73
N SER A 484 34.13 -1.07 -11.17
CA SER A 484 34.76 -2.30 -10.71
C SER A 484 35.09 -3.19 -11.92
N ALA A 485 36.32 -3.11 -12.42
CA ALA A 485 36.86 -4.05 -13.39
C ALA A 485 38.27 -4.48 -12.95
N VAL A 486 38.44 -5.77 -12.64
CA VAL A 486 39.74 -6.36 -12.29
C VAL A 486 40.58 -6.45 -13.58
N CYS A 487 41.58 -5.58 -13.72
CA CYS A 487 42.52 -5.63 -14.85
C CYS A 487 43.55 -6.76 -14.65
N LEU A 488 43.46 -7.80 -15.48
CA LEU A 488 44.47 -8.86 -15.57
C LEU A 488 45.63 -8.36 -16.46
N VAL A 489 46.81 -8.13 -15.87
CA VAL A 489 47.97 -7.67 -16.63
C VAL A 489 48.75 -8.87 -17.13
N VAL A 490 48.63 -9.14 -18.43
CA VAL A 490 49.36 -10.19 -19.13
C VAL A 490 50.66 -9.62 -19.69
N PRO A 491 51.83 -10.28 -19.56
CA PRO A 491 53.08 -9.80 -20.16
C PRO A 491 52.94 -9.63 -21.67
N ASN A 492 53.54 -8.57 -22.24
CA ASN A 492 53.42 -8.22 -23.67
C ASN A 492 53.88 -9.32 -24.67
N ASN A 493 54.56 -10.37 -24.19
CA ASN A 493 55.05 -11.49 -25.00
C ASN A 493 54.34 -12.81 -24.65
N PHE A 494 53.19 -12.77 -23.98
CA PHE A 494 52.43 -13.97 -23.64
C PHE A 494 51.59 -14.43 -24.82
N ASP A 495 52.05 -15.50 -25.47
CA ASP A 495 51.25 -16.22 -26.45
C ASP A 495 50.49 -17.38 -25.76
N PRO A 496 49.16 -17.28 -25.61
CA PRO A 496 48.36 -18.32 -24.97
C PRO A 496 48.43 -19.66 -25.72
N ALA A 497 48.64 -19.67 -27.04
CA ALA A 497 48.77 -20.92 -27.80
C ALA A 497 50.06 -21.65 -27.44
N THR A 498 51.18 -20.92 -27.34
CA THR A 498 52.47 -21.48 -26.91
C THR A 498 52.45 -21.96 -25.45
N ALA A 499 51.75 -21.25 -24.56
CA ALA A 499 51.65 -21.62 -23.15
C ALA A 499 50.86 -22.94 -22.94
N VAL A 500 49.76 -23.12 -23.69
CA VAL A 500 48.96 -24.35 -23.68
C VAL A 500 49.74 -25.51 -24.30
N ALA A 501 50.43 -25.29 -25.43
CA ALA A 501 51.24 -26.32 -26.08
C ALA A 501 52.38 -26.86 -25.21
N LYS A 502 52.87 -26.07 -24.24
CA LYS A 502 53.99 -26.43 -23.35
C LYS A 502 53.56 -26.94 -21.98
N ASN A 503 52.26 -27.12 -21.72
CA ASN A 503 51.71 -27.48 -20.39
C ASN A 503 52.31 -26.63 -19.25
N GLN A 504 52.52 -25.33 -19.50
CA GLN A 504 53.10 -24.44 -18.50
C GLN A 504 52.09 -24.14 -17.39
N THR A 505 52.48 -24.39 -16.15
CA THR A 505 51.68 -24.09 -14.96
C THR A 505 52.07 -22.71 -14.41
N PHE A 506 51.05 -21.88 -14.16
CA PHE A 506 51.23 -20.51 -13.64
C PHE A 506 50.57 -20.37 -12.27
N LYS A 507 51.16 -19.56 -11.41
CA LYS A 507 50.60 -19.14 -10.13
C LYS A 507 50.05 -17.73 -10.25
N LEU A 508 48.82 -17.52 -9.80
CA LEU A 508 48.19 -16.20 -9.76
C LEU A 508 48.61 -15.47 -8.47
N GLY A 509 49.27 -14.32 -8.59
CA GLY A 509 49.70 -13.48 -7.48
C GLY A 509 48.99 -12.12 -7.51
N PHE A 510 48.48 -11.66 -6.37
CA PHE A 510 47.86 -10.35 -6.22
C PHE A 510 48.84 -9.37 -5.56
N THR A 511 48.97 -8.17 -6.11
CA THR A 511 49.72 -7.08 -5.45
C THR A 511 48.82 -6.35 -4.46
N CYS A 512 49.41 -5.58 -3.53
CA CYS A 512 48.67 -4.80 -2.54
C CYS A 512 47.73 -3.72 -3.15
N CYS A 513 47.81 -3.48 -4.46
CA CYS A 513 46.97 -2.54 -5.21
C CYS A 513 45.84 -3.23 -6.01
N GLY A 514 45.58 -4.53 -5.79
CA GLY A 514 44.47 -5.25 -6.43
C GLY A 514 44.74 -5.76 -7.86
N VAL A 515 45.98 -5.67 -8.36
CA VAL A 515 46.36 -6.16 -9.69
C VAL A 515 46.77 -7.64 -9.59
N ALA A 516 46.16 -8.49 -10.43
CA ALA A 516 46.51 -9.91 -10.53
C ALA A 516 47.57 -10.14 -11.62
N LYS A 517 48.63 -10.90 -11.30
CA LYS A 517 49.76 -11.21 -12.18
C LYS A 517 50.02 -12.72 -12.24
N LEU A 518 50.30 -13.25 -13.43
CA LEU A 518 50.64 -14.67 -13.64
C LEU A 518 52.16 -14.89 -13.52
N ILE A 519 52.59 -15.85 -12.70
CA ILE A 519 54.00 -16.19 -12.45
C ILE A 519 54.26 -17.65 -12.86
N PRO A 520 55.22 -17.97 -13.76
CA PRO A 520 55.54 -19.35 -14.15
C PRO A 520 56.11 -20.18 -12.99
N PHE A 521 55.72 -21.44 -12.85
CA PHE A 521 56.20 -22.34 -11.80
C PHE A 521 57.27 -23.32 -12.33
N THR A 522 58.44 -23.40 -11.68
CA THR A 522 59.52 -24.38 -11.96
C THR A 522 59.81 -25.25 -10.74
N ALA A 523 59.75 -26.57 -10.91
CA ALA A 523 60.03 -27.55 -9.85
C ALA A 523 61.54 -27.71 -9.56
N PRO A 524 61.97 -27.97 -8.31
CA PRO A 524 63.39 -28.12 -7.95
C PRO A 524 63.99 -29.51 -8.30
N LEU A 525 65.28 -29.52 -8.65
CA LEU A 525 66.09 -30.68 -9.08
C LEU A 525 66.50 -31.63 -7.92
N PRO A 526 66.72 -32.94 -8.19
CA PRO A 526 67.16 -33.91 -7.18
C PRO A 526 68.69 -33.91 -6.96
N LYS A 527 69.12 -34.17 -5.72
CA LYS A 527 70.53 -34.19 -5.29
C LYS A 527 71.26 -35.52 -5.60
N PRO A 528 72.60 -35.51 -5.77
CA PRO A 528 73.38 -36.66 -6.26
C PRO A 528 73.84 -37.64 -5.17
N LYS A 529 73.98 -38.92 -5.54
CA LYS A 529 74.54 -40.03 -4.74
C LYS A 529 76.07 -40.04 -4.79
N VAL A 530 76.71 -40.25 -3.63
CA VAL A 530 78.17 -40.40 -3.47
C VAL A 530 78.55 -41.88 -3.50
N ILE A 531 79.62 -42.21 -4.24
CA ILE A 531 80.24 -43.53 -4.39
C ILE A 531 81.48 -43.60 -3.47
N ALA A 532 81.67 -44.69 -2.73
CA ALA A 532 82.88 -44.97 -1.97
C ALA A 532 83.64 -46.18 -2.54
N HIS A 533 84.97 -46.06 -2.62
CA HIS A 533 85.92 -47.08 -3.09
C HIS A 533 86.43 -47.97 -1.93
N PRO A 534 86.79 -49.25 -2.18
CA PRO A 534 87.29 -50.17 -1.16
C PRO A 534 88.82 -50.30 -1.19
N VAL A 535 89.45 -50.48 -0.02
CA VAL A 535 90.84 -50.96 0.10
C VAL A 535 90.92 -52.12 1.09
N LEU A 536 91.81 -53.04 0.70
CA LEU A 536 92.01 -54.45 1.02
C LEU A 536 92.69 -54.79 2.36
N LEU A 537 92.39 -56.03 2.81
CA LEU A 537 93.25 -57.07 3.42
C LEU A 537 93.83 -56.91 4.84
N SER A 538 93.52 -57.87 5.74
CA SER A 538 94.47 -58.91 6.16
C SER A 538 93.82 -59.95 7.09
N ASP A 539 94.29 -61.19 6.97
CA ASP A 539 93.78 -62.42 7.59
C ASP A 539 93.76 -62.41 9.12
N ARG A 540 92.57 -62.46 9.71
CA ARG A 540 92.33 -62.89 11.09
C ARG A 540 91.02 -63.66 11.18
N CYS A 541 91.05 -64.78 11.91
CA CYS A 541 89.94 -65.71 12.19
C CYS A 541 88.54 -65.06 12.11
N ASN A 542 87.73 -65.49 11.13
CA ASN A 542 86.45 -64.87 10.73
C ASN A 542 85.48 -64.61 11.90
N GLN A 543 85.54 -65.42 12.96
CA GLN A 543 84.66 -65.28 14.12
C GLN A 543 85.09 -64.15 15.07
N CYS A 544 86.39 -63.89 15.18
CA CYS A 544 86.90 -62.73 15.91
C CYS A 544 86.73 -61.44 15.09
N TYR A 545 86.88 -61.47 13.76
CA TYR A 545 86.67 -60.30 12.90
C TYR A 545 85.20 -59.90 12.82
N GLU A 546 84.26 -60.85 12.79
CA GLU A 546 82.83 -60.55 12.91
C GLU A 546 82.48 -59.95 14.27
N ASN A 547 83.04 -60.47 15.37
CA ASN A 547 82.75 -59.94 16.71
C ASN A 547 83.41 -58.57 16.93
N LEU A 548 84.63 -58.35 16.42
CA LEU A 548 85.29 -57.04 16.46
C LEU A 548 84.62 -56.03 15.51
N GLY A 549 84.11 -56.49 14.37
CA GLY A 549 83.29 -55.71 13.44
C GLY A 549 81.97 -55.31 14.08
N LYS A 550 81.24 -56.26 14.68
CA LYS A 550 80.00 -55.99 15.45
C LYS A 550 80.26 -55.07 16.63
N LEU A 551 81.39 -55.21 17.34
CA LEU A 551 81.78 -54.33 18.45
C LEU A 551 82.11 -52.92 17.96
N LYS A 552 82.94 -52.76 16.91
CA LYS A 552 83.24 -51.45 16.31
C LYS A 552 81.99 -50.79 15.74
N THR A 553 81.13 -51.53 15.07
CA THR A 553 79.84 -51.03 14.58
C THR A 553 78.93 -50.64 15.75
N ALA A 554 78.93 -51.39 16.85
CA ALA A 554 78.18 -51.02 18.05
C ALA A 554 78.75 -49.77 18.74
N GLU A 555 80.07 -49.63 18.83
CA GLU A 555 80.74 -48.43 19.37
C GLU A 555 80.49 -47.20 18.48
N GLU A 556 80.55 -47.36 17.16
CA GLU A 556 80.30 -46.29 16.21
C GLU A 556 78.81 -45.89 16.20
N ASN A 557 77.90 -46.86 16.34
CA ASN A 557 76.48 -46.62 16.54
C ASN A 557 76.20 -45.96 17.89
N LEU A 558 76.88 -46.36 18.96
CA LEU A 558 76.76 -45.75 20.27
C LEU A 558 77.23 -44.29 20.21
N LYS A 559 78.41 -44.03 19.64
CA LYS A 559 78.95 -42.68 19.45
C LYS A 559 78.06 -41.81 18.56
N ASN A 560 77.47 -42.38 17.50
CA ASN A 560 76.49 -41.68 16.66
C ASN A 560 75.18 -41.41 17.42
N SER A 561 74.74 -42.33 18.29
CA SER A 561 73.55 -42.15 19.11
C SER A 561 73.75 -41.08 20.19
N GLU A 562 74.93 -41.03 20.81
CA GLU A 562 75.32 -39.99 21.77
C GLU A 562 75.42 -38.62 21.10
N ASN A 563 76.01 -38.55 19.90
CA ASN A 563 76.06 -37.31 19.13
C ASN A 563 74.67 -36.83 18.69
N LYS A 564 73.77 -37.75 18.31
CA LYS A 564 72.36 -37.43 18.04
C LYS A 564 71.62 -36.97 19.30
N ALA A 565 71.83 -37.62 20.43
CA ALA A 565 71.25 -37.22 21.71
C ALA A 565 71.68 -35.80 22.11
N LYS A 566 72.97 -35.48 22.01
CA LYS A 566 73.51 -34.13 22.25
C LYS A 566 72.96 -33.10 21.25
N LEU A 567 72.71 -33.49 20.00
CA LEU A 567 72.09 -32.61 19.01
C LEU A 567 70.62 -32.33 19.36
N TYR A 568 69.86 -33.36 19.77
CA TYR A 568 68.48 -33.20 20.19
C TYR A 568 68.34 -32.39 21.47
N GLU A 569 69.26 -32.55 22.42
CA GLU A 569 69.31 -31.73 23.63
C GLU A 569 69.54 -30.25 23.29
N LYS A 570 70.48 -29.94 22.38
CA LYS A 570 70.68 -28.57 21.88
C LYS A 570 69.45 -28.02 21.13
N GLN A 571 68.76 -28.85 20.36
CA GLN A 571 67.54 -28.44 19.67
C GLN A 571 66.39 -28.18 20.66
N ALA A 572 66.26 -29.00 21.70
CA ALA A 572 65.24 -28.82 22.75
C ALA A 572 65.45 -27.49 23.49
N ILE A 573 66.69 -27.18 23.89
CA ILE A 573 67.04 -25.90 24.53
C ILE A 573 66.68 -24.72 23.61
N LYS A 574 67.00 -24.81 22.31
CA LYS A 574 66.69 -23.75 21.35
C LYS A 574 65.19 -23.57 21.11
N ILE A 575 64.41 -24.66 21.15
CA ILE A 575 62.95 -24.60 21.05
C ILE A 575 62.37 -23.91 22.29
N GLU A 576 62.86 -24.24 23.48
CA GLU A 576 62.43 -23.61 24.73
C GLU A 576 62.72 -22.09 24.74
N GLU A 577 63.88 -21.67 24.22
CA GLU A 577 64.22 -20.25 24.04
C GLU A 577 63.26 -19.54 23.07
N LEU A 578 62.96 -20.16 21.92
CA LEU A 578 62.02 -19.60 20.94
C LEU A 578 60.59 -19.50 21.49
N GLU A 579 60.16 -20.46 22.30
CA GLU A 579 58.85 -20.42 22.96
C GLU A 579 58.76 -19.25 23.94
N LYS A 580 59.83 -19.00 24.72
CA LYS A 580 59.92 -17.83 25.61
C LYS A 580 59.86 -16.52 24.83
N GLU A 581 60.59 -16.41 23.71
CA GLU A 581 60.53 -15.23 22.84
C GLU A 581 59.14 -15.00 22.23
N MET A 582 58.49 -16.06 21.75
CA MET A 582 57.13 -15.96 21.22
C MET A 582 56.14 -15.46 22.28
N GLU A 583 56.28 -15.88 23.53
CA GLU A 583 55.38 -15.44 24.60
C GLU A 583 55.59 -13.97 24.97
N ILE A 584 56.84 -13.50 24.92
CA ILE A 584 57.17 -12.07 25.06
C ILE A 584 56.55 -11.27 23.91
N LEU A 585 56.65 -11.74 22.66
CA LEU A 585 56.07 -11.06 21.49
C LEU A 585 54.54 -11.03 21.53
N LYS A 586 53.88 -12.11 21.96
CA LYS A 586 52.41 -12.12 22.17
C LYS A 586 51.99 -11.08 23.20
N THR A 587 52.75 -10.95 24.29
CA THR A 587 52.48 -9.95 25.33
C THR A 587 52.66 -8.53 24.80
N LYS A 588 53.74 -8.26 24.05
CA LYS A 588 53.95 -6.97 23.39
C LYS A 588 52.84 -6.63 22.39
N ARG A 589 52.38 -7.61 21.60
CA ARG A 589 51.26 -7.43 20.66
C ARG A 589 49.95 -7.10 21.37
N LYS A 590 49.61 -7.81 22.44
CA LYS A 590 48.42 -7.52 23.27
C LYS A 590 48.45 -6.09 23.83
N ASN A 591 49.62 -5.64 24.29
CA ASN A 591 49.79 -4.27 24.79
C ASN A 591 49.65 -3.23 23.65
N ALA A 592 50.25 -3.47 22.49
CA ALA A 592 50.12 -2.60 21.33
C ALA A 592 48.67 -2.49 20.84
N ASP A 593 47.95 -3.61 20.77
CA ASP A 593 46.52 -3.63 20.40
C ASP A 593 45.67 -2.87 21.43
N LYS A 594 45.97 -3.00 22.73
CA LYS A 594 45.31 -2.21 23.79
C LYS A 594 45.54 -0.70 23.62
N HIS A 595 46.76 -0.28 23.27
CA HIS A 595 47.04 1.12 22.96
C HIS A 595 46.33 1.61 21.70
N ARG A 596 46.29 0.80 20.64
CA ARG A 596 45.58 1.12 19.39
C ARG A 596 44.08 1.29 19.61
N MET A 597 43.46 0.43 20.42
CA MET A 597 42.04 0.54 20.76
C MET A 597 41.74 1.83 21.54
N LYS A 598 42.56 2.16 22.55
CA LYS A 598 42.43 3.43 23.29
C LYS A 598 42.61 4.67 22.40
N ALA A 599 43.54 4.62 21.44
CA ALA A 599 43.74 5.72 20.48
C ALA A 599 42.52 5.87 19.55
N LYS A 600 41.94 4.75 19.11
CA LYS A 600 40.72 4.76 18.29
C LYS A 600 39.52 5.33 19.04
N GLU A 601 39.32 4.94 20.31
CA GLU A 601 38.24 5.51 21.15
C GLU A 601 38.37 7.03 21.27
N LYS A 602 39.58 7.55 21.53
CA LYS A 602 39.83 9.00 21.57
C LYS A 602 39.56 9.70 20.24
N LEU A 603 39.89 9.05 19.11
CA LEU A 603 39.61 9.58 17.78
C LEU A 603 38.09 9.63 17.51
N ASP A 604 37.36 8.57 17.86
CA ASP A 604 35.91 8.51 17.71
C ASP A 604 35.22 9.57 18.59
N GLU A 605 35.72 9.81 19.82
CA GLU A 605 35.25 10.91 20.68
C GLU A 605 35.49 12.29 20.05
N ALA A 606 36.67 12.53 19.48
CA ALA A 606 37.01 13.80 18.83
C ALA A 606 36.15 14.05 17.57
N VAL A 607 35.93 13.02 16.75
CA VAL A 607 35.06 13.10 15.56
C VAL A 607 33.62 13.40 15.96
N ASN A 608 33.09 12.71 16.98
CA ASN A 608 31.73 12.99 17.47
C ASN A 608 31.57 14.41 18.00
N LEU A 609 32.60 14.95 18.67
CA LEU A 609 32.60 16.34 19.13
C LEU A 609 32.64 17.34 17.96
N ALA A 610 33.45 17.07 16.93
CA ALA A 610 33.53 17.89 15.73
C ALA A 610 32.19 17.92 14.97
N THR A 611 31.56 16.77 14.72
CA THR A 611 30.24 16.71 14.07
C THR A 611 29.16 17.43 14.89
N LYS A 612 29.23 17.37 16.22
CA LYS A 612 28.30 18.11 17.09
C LYS A 612 28.49 19.63 16.98
N ASN A 613 29.73 20.09 16.87
CA ASN A 613 30.05 21.50 16.70
C ASN A 613 29.65 22.02 15.30
N GLU A 614 29.87 21.24 14.25
CA GLU A 614 29.44 21.56 12.89
C GLU A 614 27.91 21.71 12.81
N LYS A 615 27.16 20.80 13.44
CA LYS A 615 25.71 20.91 13.52
C LYS A 615 25.26 22.19 14.23
N ARG A 616 25.93 22.57 15.34
CA ARG A 616 25.64 23.81 16.07
C ARG A 616 25.93 25.05 15.22
N ALA A 617 27.00 25.03 14.41
CA ALA A 617 27.32 26.12 13.49
C ALA A 617 26.25 26.27 12.39
N MET A 618 25.78 25.15 11.81
CA MET A 618 24.67 25.18 10.84
C MET A 618 23.36 25.69 11.46
N GLU A 619 23.05 25.29 12.70
CA GLU A 619 21.88 25.80 13.43
C GLU A 619 21.99 27.31 13.73
N ALA A 620 23.18 27.81 14.09
CA ALA A 620 23.43 29.23 14.31
C ALA A 620 23.27 30.06 13.02
N ASN A 621 23.82 29.59 11.89
CA ASN A 621 23.66 30.25 10.59
C ASN A 621 22.19 30.30 10.17
N GLY A 622 21.43 29.21 10.37
CA GLY A 622 20.00 29.18 10.09
C GLY A 622 19.17 30.13 10.97
N LEU A 623 19.63 30.43 12.20
CA LEU A 623 19.00 31.44 13.05
C LEU A 623 19.34 32.86 12.58
N GLU A 624 20.55 33.10 12.11
CA GLU A 624 20.97 34.39 11.54
C GLU A 624 20.13 34.76 10.31
N ASP A 625 19.92 33.80 9.39
CA ASP A 625 19.09 34.02 8.20
C ASP A 625 17.63 34.33 8.57
N LYS A 626 17.07 33.61 9.56
CA LYS A 626 15.73 33.90 10.08
C LYS A 626 15.64 35.29 10.71
N LEU A 627 16.69 35.74 11.40
CA LEU A 627 16.76 37.05 12.02
C LEU A 627 16.86 38.16 10.96
N LYS A 628 17.64 37.95 9.89
CA LYS A 628 17.68 38.84 8.72
C LYS A 628 16.31 39.00 8.07
N ILE A 629 15.59 37.89 7.83
CA ILE A 629 14.23 37.91 7.27
C ILE A 629 13.26 38.68 8.18
N LYS A 630 13.30 38.42 9.49
CA LYS A 630 12.43 39.11 10.46
C LYS A 630 12.73 40.61 10.51
N ASN A 631 14.01 41.00 10.49
CA ASN A 631 14.40 42.41 10.48
C ASN A 631 13.95 43.12 9.19
N ALA A 632 14.03 42.45 8.03
CA ALA A 632 13.52 43.00 6.77
C ALA A 632 12.00 43.26 6.84
N LYS A 633 11.21 42.31 7.35
CA LYS A 633 9.76 42.49 7.57
C LYS A 633 9.45 43.62 8.56
N LEU A 634 10.26 43.77 9.61
CA LEU A 634 10.07 44.83 10.60
C LEU A 634 10.30 46.22 9.99
N VAL A 635 11.25 46.36 9.07
CA VAL A 635 11.46 47.59 8.29
C VAL A 635 10.27 47.89 7.38
N GLU A 636 9.72 46.87 6.73
CA GLU A 636 8.51 46.98 5.89
C GLU A 636 7.30 47.45 6.71
N TYR A 637 7.01 46.82 7.85
CA TYR A 637 5.93 47.24 8.75
C TYR A 637 6.12 48.66 9.29
N LYS A 638 7.35 49.07 9.59
CA LYS A 638 7.63 50.47 9.99
C LYS A 638 7.28 51.45 8.88
N LYS A 639 7.55 51.09 7.62
CA LYS A 639 7.20 51.91 6.46
C LYS A 639 5.68 52.01 6.29
N GLU A 640 4.96 50.89 6.38
CA GLU A 640 3.49 50.86 6.33
C GLU A 640 2.85 51.69 7.45
N ILE A 641 3.38 51.60 8.67
CA ILE A 641 2.88 52.40 9.81
C ILE A 641 3.06 53.90 9.56
N GLU A 642 4.17 54.34 8.97
CA GLU A 642 4.37 55.76 8.64
C GLU A 642 3.48 56.23 7.47
N GLU A 643 3.25 55.38 6.47
CA GLU A 643 2.27 55.64 5.40
C GLU A 643 0.83 55.76 5.95
N LEU A 644 0.46 54.90 6.91
CA LEU A 644 -0.83 54.96 7.60
C LEU A 644 -0.95 56.21 8.47
N LYS A 645 0.10 56.61 9.21
CA LYS A 645 0.10 57.85 9.99
C LYS A 645 -0.07 59.09 9.12
N MET A 646 0.60 59.14 7.95
CA MET A 646 0.43 60.22 6.97
C MET A 646 -1.03 60.28 6.47
N THR A 647 -1.63 59.13 6.20
CA THR A 647 -3.03 59.00 5.75
C THR A 647 -4.01 59.49 6.83
N ILE A 648 -3.78 59.08 8.09
CA ILE A 648 -4.60 59.46 9.26
C ILE A 648 -4.52 60.97 9.54
N ASN A 649 -3.35 61.59 9.42
CA ASN A 649 -3.17 63.02 9.69
C ASN A 649 -3.74 63.93 8.58
N SER A 650 -4.03 63.39 7.40
CA SER A 650 -4.55 64.16 6.25
C SER A 650 -6.08 64.22 6.14
N GLN A 651 -6.83 63.57 7.02
CA GLN A 651 -8.30 63.47 6.90
C GLN A 651 -9.05 63.94 8.15
N PRO A 652 -9.68 65.14 8.14
CA PRO A 652 -10.69 65.50 9.14
C PRO A 652 -11.94 64.58 9.10
N ASP A 653 -12.09 63.75 8.05
CA ASP A 653 -13.17 62.77 7.86
C ASP A 653 -13.11 61.53 8.76
N LEU A 654 -11.98 61.25 9.41
CA LEU A 654 -11.81 60.02 10.19
C LEU A 654 -12.67 60.02 11.46
N ALA A 655 -12.85 61.19 12.08
CA ALA A 655 -13.72 61.35 13.25
C ALA A 655 -15.19 61.09 12.91
N GLN A 656 -15.65 61.51 11.72
CA GLN A 656 -16.99 61.22 11.22
C GLN A 656 -17.17 59.73 10.89
N LYS A 657 -16.15 59.07 10.33
CA LYS A 657 -16.18 57.62 10.09
C LYS A 657 -16.21 56.80 11.38
N VAL A 658 -15.50 57.22 12.43
CA VAL A 658 -15.55 56.55 13.75
C VAL A 658 -16.95 56.64 14.35
N ILE A 659 -17.59 57.81 14.29
CA ILE A 659 -18.99 57.98 14.76
C ILE A 659 -19.95 57.08 13.96
N MET A 660 -19.82 57.02 12.63
CA MET A 660 -20.64 56.11 11.82
C MET A 660 -20.38 54.62 12.13
N LEU A 661 -19.12 54.25 12.43
CA LEU A 661 -18.77 52.87 12.78
C LEU A 661 -19.32 52.48 14.16
N GLU A 662 -19.33 53.40 15.13
CA GLU A 662 -19.96 53.19 16.43
C GLU A 662 -21.48 53.00 16.32
N GLU A 663 -22.16 53.79 15.48
CA GLU A 663 -23.58 53.59 15.18
C GLU A 663 -23.84 52.25 14.47
N ARG A 664 -22.96 51.88 13.52
CA ARG A 664 -23.05 50.58 12.84
C ARG A 664 -22.87 49.43 13.82
N HIS A 665 -21.95 49.54 14.77
CA HIS A 665 -21.71 48.53 15.79
C HIS A 665 -22.93 48.39 16.73
N LYS A 666 -23.52 49.50 17.18
CA LYS A 666 -24.76 49.49 17.98
C LYS A 666 -25.92 48.80 17.24
N ASN A 667 -26.06 49.06 15.93
CA ASN A 667 -27.05 48.40 15.10
C ASN A 667 -26.77 46.90 14.94
N GLN A 668 -25.50 46.50 14.77
CA GLN A 668 -25.11 45.09 14.74
C GLN A 668 -25.43 44.36 16.05
N GLU A 669 -25.20 45.00 17.21
CA GLU A 669 -25.57 44.43 18.51
C GLU A 669 -27.08 44.29 18.70
N LEU A 670 -27.88 45.20 18.15
CA LEU A 670 -29.33 45.11 18.15
C LEU A 670 -29.79 43.91 17.31
N VAL A 671 -29.29 43.79 16.08
CA VAL A 671 -29.59 42.66 15.19
C VAL A 671 -29.14 41.34 15.81
N ALA A 672 -27.97 41.28 16.43
CA ALA A 672 -27.50 40.09 17.13
C ALA A 672 -28.42 39.70 18.32
N ARG A 673 -28.96 40.69 19.05
CA ARG A 673 -29.95 40.43 20.11
C ARG A 673 -31.27 39.89 19.56
N GLU A 674 -31.77 40.41 18.44
CA GLU A 674 -32.97 39.90 17.79
C GLU A 674 -32.76 38.48 17.23
N LEU A 675 -31.62 38.23 16.58
CA LEU A 675 -31.23 36.88 16.13
C LEU A 675 -31.16 35.89 17.28
N ARG A 676 -30.63 36.29 18.45
CA ARG A 676 -30.62 35.43 19.65
C ARG A 676 -32.03 35.14 20.17
N LYS A 677 -32.95 36.11 20.13
CA LYS A 677 -34.37 35.90 20.51
C LYS A 677 -35.06 34.95 19.53
N SER A 678 -34.92 35.21 18.23
CA SER A 678 -35.48 34.36 17.17
C SER A 678 -34.94 32.93 17.25
N ASN A 679 -33.63 32.75 17.47
CA ASN A 679 -33.03 31.42 17.62
C ASN A 679 -33.55 30.68 18.87
N LYS A 680 -33.83 31.38 19.98
CA LYS A 680 -34.48 30.77 21.14
C LYS A 680 -35.91 30.30 20.83
N GLU A 681 -36.66 31.10 20.08
CA GLU A 681 -38.01 30.75 19.65
C GLU A 681 -38.00 29.55 18.69
N PHE A 682 -37.10 29.54 17.70
CA PHE A 682 -36.89 28.40 16.80
C PHE A 682 -36.52 27.12 17.54
N LYS A 683 -35.64 27.20 18.55
CA LYS A 683 -35.30 26.04 19.39
C LYS A 683 -36.51 25.50 20.14
N SER A 684 -37.39 26.37 20.64
CA SER A 684 -38.65 25.95 21.30
C SER A 684 -39.59 25.26 20.31
N GLN A 685 -39.77 25.84 19.11
CA GLN A 685 -40.62 25.25 18.06
C GLN A 685 -40.09 23.89 17.60
N ASN A 686 -38.77 23.73 17.43
CA ASN A 686 -38.15 22.46 17.06
C ASN A 686 -38.33 21.41 18.17
N ALA A 687 -38.24 21.80 19.45
CA ALA A 687 -38.49 20.87 20.56
C ALA A 687 -39.94 20.37 20.58
N ASP A 688 -40.91 21.23 20.28
CA ASP A 688 -42.32 20.83 20.20
C ASP A 688 -42.61 19.94 18.96
N LEU A 689 -42.02 20.26 17.81
CA LEU A 689 -42.09 19.41 16.61
C LEU A 689 -41.48 18.03 16.85
N LYS A 690 -40.33 17.96 17.53
CA LYS A 690 -39.68 16.69 17.88
C LYS A 690 -40.60 15.81 18.72
N LYS A 691 -41.26 16.36 19.74
CA LYS A 691 -42.25 15.63 20.56
C LYS A 691 -43.44 15.12 19.74
N GLN A 692 -43.93 15.91 18.78
CA GLN A 692 -44.99 15.46 17.88
C GLN A 692 -44.54 14.30 16.99
N LEU A 693 -43.30 14.35 16.51
CA LEU A 693 -42.70 13.34 15.64
C LEU A 693 -42.46 12.01 16.39
N GLU A 694 -42.00 12.08 17.64
CA GLU A 694 -41.88 10.93 18.54
C GLU A 694 -43.26 10.28 18.78
N SER A 695 -44.28 11.07 19.10
CA SER A 695 -45.66 10.57 19.28
C SER A 695 -46.23 9.93 18.00
N GLN A 696 -45.95 10.49 16.82
CA GLN A 696 -46.34 9.89 15.54
C GLN A 696 -45.58 8.57 15.28
N GLY A 697 -44.29 8.51 15.62
CA GLY A 697 -43.48 7.29 15.51
C GLY A 697 -44.05 6.14 16.34
N GLU A 698 -44.45 6.42 17.58
CA GLU A 698 -45.11 5.44 18.45
C GLU A 698 -46.45 4.96 17.88
N LYS A 699 -47.24 5.87 17.30
CA LYS A 699 -48.51 5.53 16.66
C LYS A 699 -48.30 4.62 15.43
N ILE A 700 -47.32 4.93 14.58
CA ILE A 700 -46.97 4.11 13.42
C ILE A 700 -46.49 2.72 13.85
N ALA A 701 -45.63 2.63 14.87
CA ALA A 701 -45.16 1.36 15.40
C ALA A 701 -46.32 0.51 15.94
N HIS A 702 -47.29 1.14 16.60
CA HIS A 702 -48.51 0.47 17.07
C HIS A 702 -49.36 -0.06 15.89
N GLU A 703 -49.58 0.76 14.86
CA GLU A 703 -50.34 0.38 13.66
C GLU A 703 -49.65 -0.77 12.89
N GLN A 704 -48.32 -0.74 12.75
CA GLN A 704 -47.53 -1.82 12.15
C GLN A 704 -47.69 -3.13 12.93
N LYS A 705 -47.68 -3.08 14.27
CA LYS A 705 -47.91 -4.26 15.11
C LYS A 705 -49.32 -4.82 14.95
N GLN A 706 -50.33 -3.95 14.86
CA GLN A 706 -51.72 -4.37 14.58
C GLN A 706 -51.84 -5.00 13.19
N PHE A 707 -51.20 -4.42 12.17
CA PHE A 707 -51.19 -4.93 10.82
C PHE A 707 -50.53 -6.31 10.74
N ALA A 708 -49.35 -6.48 11.36
CA ALA A 708 -48.65 -7.77 11.41
C ALA A 708 -49.51 -8.86 12.08
N ASN A 709 -50.22 -8.54 13.16
CA ASN A 709 -51.13 -9.46 13.81
C ASN A 709 -52.32 -9.83 12.91
N LYS A 710 -52.91 -8.86 12.19
CA LYS A 710 -54.01 -9.11 11.25
C LYS A 710 -53.56 -9.96 10.06
N TYR A 711 -52.36 -9.69 9.55
CA TYR A 711 -51.77 -10.45 8.46
C TYR A 711 -51.49 -11.90 8.85
N ARG A 712 -50.99 -12.14 10.08
CA ARG A 712 -50.80 -13.50 10.60
C ARG A 712 -52.12 -14.26 10.70
N LYS A 713 -53.18 -13.65 11.25
CA LYS A 713 -54.53 -14.27 11.29
C LYS A 713 -55.04 -14.65 9.90
N MET A 714 -54.86 -13.77 8.92
CA MET A 714 -55.25 -14.03 7.53
C MET A 714 -54.44 -15.19 6.92
N GLN A 715 -53.15 -15.31 7.22
CA GLN A 715 -52.34 -16.45 6.79
C GLN A 715 -52.84 -17.77 7.42
N ASP A 716 -53.19 -17.76 8.70
CA ASP A 716 -53.73 -18.91 9.41
C ASP A 716 -55.09 -19.33 8.81
N GLU A 717 -55.97 -18.36 8.49
CA GLU A 717 -57.24 -18.61 7.80
C GLU A 717 -57.04 -19.19 6.39
N MET A 718 -56.08 -18.65 5.62
CA MET A 718 -55.74 -19.21 4.30
C MET A 718 -55.20 -20.63 4.40
N ALA A 719 -54.38 -20.93 5.40
CA ALA A 719 -53.89 -22.29 5.65
C ALA A 719 -55.05 -23.24 6.01
N GLY A 720 -56.00 -22.79 6.84
CA GLY A 720 -57.22 -23.53 7.15
C GLY A 720 -58.07 -23.81 5.90
N ASN A 721 -58.28 -22.80 5.05
CA ASN A 721 -59.04 -22.95 3.82
C ASN A 721 -58.37 -23.90 2.82
N ARG A 722 -57.04 -23.88 2.72
CA ARG A 722 -56.29 -24.85 1.90
C ARG A 722 -56.53 -26.27 2.38
N LYS A 723 -56.46 -26.50 3.70
CA LYS A 723 -56.73 -27.81 4.29
C LYS A 723 -58.14 -28.32 3.97
N ILE A 724 -59.16 -27.45 4.10
CA ILE A 724 -60.54 -27.79 3.73
C ILE A 724 -60.65 -28.10 2.22
N SER A 725 -59.99 -27.32 1.37
CA SER A 725 -59.96 -27.56 -0.07
C SER A 725 -59.32 -28.90 -0.43
N ASP A 726 -58.24 -29.28 0.25
CA ASP A 726 -57.56 -30.57 0.05
C ASP A 726 -58.44 -31.74 0.53
N GLU A 727 -59.14 -31.57 1.66
CA GLU A 727 -60.14 -32.53 2.16
C GLU A 727 -61.30 -32.72 1.16
N LEU A 728 -61.84 -31.63 0.62
CA LEU A 728 -62.90 -31.67 -0.41
C LEU A 728 -62.41 -32.31 -1.71
N ALA A 729 -61.18 -32.02 -2.15
CA ALA A 729 -60.59 -32.66 -3.32
C ALA A 729 -60.46 -34.18 -3.12
N THR A 730 -60.07 -34.60 -1.92
CA THR A 730 -59.96 -36.02 -1.54
C THR A 730 -61.33 -36.70 -1.49
N GLN A 731 -62.35 -36.04 -0.94
CA GLN A 731 -63.73 -36.54 -0.96
C GLN A 731 -64.27 -36.66 -2.39
N ASN A 732 -64.05 -35.65 -3.23
CA ASN A 732 -64.46 -35.68 -4.65
C ASN A 732 -63.77 -36.82 -5.40
N LEU A 733 -62.48 -37.05 -5.17
CA LEU A 733 -61.76 -38.16 -5.78
C LEU A 733 -62.34 -39.52 -5.36
N THR A 734 -62.79 -39.63 -4.10
CA THR A 734 -63.42 -40.85 -3.57
C THR A 734 -64.78 -41.09 -4.23
N LEU A 735 -65.61 -40.04 -4.33
CA LEU A 735 -66.91 -40.10 -5.01
C LEU A 735 -66.77 -40.45 -6.50
N VAL A 736 -65.75 -39.92 -7.19
CA VAL A 736 -65.48 -40.29 -8.58
C VAL A 736 -65.17 -41.78 -8.71
N LYS A 737 -64.34 -42.34 -7.82
CA LYS A 737 -64.04 -43.78 -7.80
C LYS A 737 -65.28 -44.62 -7.54
N GLU A 738 -66.12 -44.22 -6.59
CA GLU A 738 -67.40 -44.91 -6.31
C GLU A 738 -68.34 -44.86 -7.51
N ASN A 739 -68.42 -43.73 -8.20
CA ASN A 739 -69.26 -43.56 -9.38
C ASN A 739 -68.75 -44.42 -10.55
N ASP A 740 -67.42 -44.51 -10.74
CA ASP A 740 -66.82 -45.39 -11.75
C ASP A 740 -67.07 -46.87 -11.43
N GLN A 741 -67.04 -47.27 -10.15
CA GLN A 741 -67.43 -48.62 -9.72
C GLN A 741 -68.91 -48.90 -9.99
N LEU A 742 -69.80 -47.97 -9.68
CA LEU A 742 -71.23 -48.09 -9.96
C LEU A 742 -71.51 -48.19 -11.46
N LYS A 743 -70.84 -47.39 -12.29
CA LYS A 743 -70.93 -47.50 -13.76
C LYS A 743 -70.48 -48.86 -14.26
N HIS A 744 -69.38 -49.40 -13.72
CA HIS A 744 -68.90 -50.74 -14.06
C HIS A 744 -69.92 -51.83 -13.71
N SER A 745 -70.54 -51.74 -12.53
CA SER A 745 -71.61 -52.65 -12.11
C SER A 745 -72.83 -52.55 -13.03
N LEU A 746 -73.23 -51.32 -13.41
CA LEU A 746 -74.40 -51.07 -14.25
C LEU A 746 -74.18 -51.51 -15.71
N VAL A 747 -72.96 -51.37 -16.24
CA VAL A 747 -72.57 -51.95 -17.53
C VAL A 747 -72.60 -53.48 -17.47
N SER A 748 -72.14 -54.08 -16.38
CA SER A 748 -72.19 -55.54 -16.20
C SER A 748 -73.63 -56.07 -16.13
N GLU A 749 -74.53 -55.37 -15.44
CA GLU A 749 -75.96 -55.68 -15.42
C GLU A 749 -76.62 -55.47 -16.79
N LYS A 750 -76.24 -54.43 -17.52
CA LYS A 750 -76.75 -54.16 -18.86
C LYS A 750 -76.35 -55.26 -19.85
N VAL A 751 -75.10 -55.73 -19.80
CA VAL A 751 -74.63 -56.87 -20.61
C VAL A 751 -75.43 -58.13 -20.27
N ALA A 752 -75.68 -58.41 -18.99
CA ALA A 752 -76.51 -59.55 -18.57
C ALA A 752 -77.99 -59.42 -19.01
N SER A 753 -78.50 -58.20 -19.13
CA SER A 753 -79.85 -57.91 -19.63
C SER A 753 -79.94 -58.05 -21.16
N GLU A 754 -78.93 -57.58 -21.89
CA GLU A 754 -78.82 -57.71 -23.35
C GLU A 754 -78.68 -59.19 -23.77
N GLU A 755 -77.91 -60.00 -23.04
CA GLU A 755 -77.88 -61.46 -23.24
C GLU A 755 -79.25 -62.10 -23.05
N LYS A 756 -80.01 -61.72 -22.00
CA LYS A 756 -81.38 -62.20 -21.81
C LYS A 756 -82.31 -61.78 -22.94
N SER A 757 -82.12 -60.58 -23.48
CA SER A 757 -82.89 -60.06 -24.61
C SER A 757 -82.59 -60.81 -25.92
N ASP A 758 -81.32 -61.13 -26.19
CA ASP A 758 -80.93 -61.95 -27.35
C ASP A 758 -81.48 -63.38 -27.25
N ILE A 759 -81.43 -63.98 -26.04
CA ILE A 759 -82.04 -65.28 -25.77
C ILE A 759 -83.55 -65.23 -26.06
N ASN A 760 -84.25 -64.20 -25.57
CA ASN A 760 -85.68 -64.02 -25.82
C ASN A 760 -86.01 -63.79 -27.30
N ALA A 761 -85.18 -63.04 -28.03
CA ALA A 761 -85.35 -62.80 -29.45
C ALA A 761 -85.17 -64.10 -30.27
N ARG A 762 -84.20 -64.94 -29.91
CA ARG A 762 -84.02 -66.27 -30.53
C ARG A 762 -85.21 -67.18 -30.29
N LEU A 763 -85.71 -67.24 -29.04
CA LEU A 763 -86.90 -68.02 -28.70
C LEU A 763 -88.15 -67.53 -29.45
N LEU A 764 -88.30 -66.22 -29.62
CA LEU A 764 -89.42 -65.65 -30.38
C LEU A 764 -89.33 -65.98 -31.88
N ASN A 765 -88.12 -65.97 -32.45
CA ASN A 765 -87.90 -66.34 -33.84
C ASN A 765 -88.19 -67.84 -34.07
N GLU A 766 -87.72 -68.72 -33.18
CA GLU A 766 -88.05 -70.15 -33.20
C GLU A 766 -89.55 -70.39 -33.10
N LYS A 767 -90.24 -69.68 -32.19
CA LYS A 767 -91.70 -69.74 -32.08
C LYS A 767 -92.39 -69.34 -33.38
N THR A 768 -91.89 -68.31 -34.06
CA THR A 768 -92.45 -67.81 -35.32
C THR A 768 -92.22 -68.81 -36.45
N GLN A 769 -91.03 -69.40 -36.54
CA GLN A 769 -90.72 -70.46 -37.51
C GLN A 769 -91.60 -71.70 -37.28
N LEU A 770 -91.81 -72.10 -36.03
CA LEU A 770 -92.71 -73.20 -35.68
C LEU A 770 -94.15 -72.89 -36.06
N HIS A 771 -94.64 -71.66 -35.80
CA HIS A 771 -95.97 -71.22 -36.21
C HIS A 771 -96.16 -71.25 -37.73
N GLN A 772 -95.15 -70.80 -38.47
CA GLN A 772 -95.18 -70.83 -39.94
C GLN A 772 -95.19 -72.27 -40.45
N LYS A 773 -94.40 -73.15 -39.84
CA LYS A 773 -94.35 -74.59 -40.15
C LYS A 773 -95.69 -75.28 -39.85
N ILE A 774 -96.35 -74.91 -38.75
CA ILE A 774 -97.71 -75.38 -38.42
C ILE A 774 -98.69 -74.92 -39.51
N LYS A 775 -98.69 -73.64 -39.89
CA LYS A 775 -99.56 -73.13 -40.97
C LYS A 775 -99.31 -73.81 -42.32
N ASP A 776 -98.06 -74.10 -42.65
CA ASP A 776 -97.73 -74.77 -43.90
C ASP A 776 -98.15 -76.25 -43.86
N LEU A 777 -98.06 -76.91 -42.70
CA LEU A 777 -98.64 -78.25 -42.48
C LEU A 777 -100.18 -78.23 -42.55
N GLU A 778 -100.84 -77.23 -41.97
CA GLU A 778 -102.30 -77.04 -42.08
C GLU A 778 -102.74 -76.85 -43.54
N ARG A 779 -101.99 -76.07 -44.34
CA ARG A 779 -102.22 -75.91 -45.78
C ARG A 779 -101.99 -77.20 -46.57
N GLN A 780 -101.01 -78.02 -46.18
CA GLN A 780 -100.80 -79.34 -46.79
C GLN A 780 -101.95 -80.29 -46.45
N LEU A 781 -102.48 -80.21 -45.22
CA LEU A 781 -103.62 -81.01 -44.77
C LEU A 781 -104.90 -80.62 -45.51
N GLN A 782 -105.14 -79.33 -45.73
CA GLN A 782 -106.26 -78.83 -46.55
C GLN A 782 -106.17 -79.19 -48.04
N LYS A 783 -104.97 -79.49 -48.56
CA LYS A 783 -104.79 -79.99 -49.94
C LYS A 783 -104.96 -81.50 -50.07
N SER A 784 -104.99 -82.23 -48.94
CA SER A 784 -105.08 -83.69 -48.89
C SER A 784 -106.49 -84.19 -48.53
N ASN A 785 -107.39 -83.28 -48.17
CA ASN A 785 -108.85 -83.48 -48.07
C ASN A 785 -109.52 -82.83 -49.28
#